data_AF-A0A945CYA9-F1
#
_entry.id   AF-A0A945CYA9-F1
#
_cell.length_a   1.000
_cell.length_b   1.000
_cell.length_c   1.000
_cell.angle_alpha   90.00
_cell.angle_beta   90.00
_cell.angle_gamma   90.00
#
_symmetry.space_group_name_H-M   'P 1'
#
loop_
_entity.id
_entity.type
_entity.pdbx_description
1 polymer ?
#
loop_
_entity_poly.entity_id
_entity_poly.type
_entity_poly.pdbx_seq_one_letter_code
_entity_poly.pdbx_strand_id
1 'polypeptide(L)'
;MPPQQQTGTNTTPETIAPSINSWSADYLDSMRRDWEKNPESVTKDWQDFFNGFELGRSIDPMQSDSDSLRNEQANVDSLMYQYRATGHYIADIDPLKKIQKDEEPFSLSNFNLSSTHLDEMFDPGHLAITNPSSLRDIIQKLSDIYCRHIGVEYLHIENRKQRRWLQSKMEPNSNKPAFASNVQKRILRKLIEASTLEHFCSTRYIGKKRFSLEGSESLIPMIQELINCASLQETEVITIGMAHRGRINVLVNILHKTYDQLFTEFEESWTEDYVEGGGDVKFHLGYSADLMTDEGKPLHVTLASNPSHLEFGHSVVLGKARARQRIQHDDRRKLCIPLLIHGDASFPGQGIVAEMFNMAHLDGYNVGGTIHFVVNNQIGFTTNPHDSYSGRYCTDIAKMVGAPIFHVNGDDPEACVHAVQMAVEYRQTYRNDVIVDIWSYRKHGHNESDEPAYTQPEMYNDIRKHKPVTELYAEQLIKQKIITESQRQEMIHEIRDFLDESQQRVIDHPVYPNIPPFRTKTIWEGLVGDAIQRVVDTTVSTQELVKIAKALGTTPESFTPHKKLRKLLAYRGNSITEETSLDWAMGELLAYGSLLIEGSAVRLTGQDVERGTFSHRHAVMFDNQTGAQHIAINSIQKSQALMCIHNSPLTESACL
;
A
#
# COMPACT_ATOMS: atom_id res chain seq x y z
N MET A 1 -55.00 35.44 59.18
CA MET A 1 -54.73 34.87 60.51
C MET A 1 -53.27 35.14 60.88
N PRO A 2 -52.96 35.34 62.17
CA PRO A 2 -51.97 36.30 62.68
C PRO A 2 -50.50 35.81 62.62
N PRO A 3 -49.52 36.71 62.85
CA PRO A 3 -48.10 36.40 62.83
C PRO A 3 -47.63 35.75 64.15
N GLN A 4 -46.70 34.80 64.07
CA GLN A 4 -45.92 34.32 65.22
C GLN A 4 -44.46 34.75 65.07
N GLN A 5 -43.99 35.49 66.09
CA GLN A 5 -42.59 35.79 66.36
C GLN A 5 -41.85 34.53 66.83
N GLN A 6 -40.56 34.41 66.51
CA GLN A 6 -39.51 33.97 67.44
C GLN A 6 -38.13 34.32 66.84
N THR A 7 -37.51 35.40 67.33
CA THR A 7 -36.35 35.42 68.26
C THR A 7 -35.04 34.98 67.60
N GLY A 8 -34.23 35.97 67.24
CA GLY A 8 -32.81 35.76 66.93
C GLY A 8 -32.03 35.40 68.19
N THR A 9 -31.14 34.43 68.06
CA THR A 9 -30.06 34.15 69.00
C THR A 9 -28.74 34.53 68.36
N ASN A 10 -28.04 35.48 68.98
CA ASN A 10 -26.65 35.82 68.70
C ASN A 10 -25.78 34.56 68.79
N THR A 11 -25.21 34.12 67.67
CA THR A 11 -24.09 33.17 67.66
C THR A 11 -22.79 33.94 67.65
N THR A 12 -22.07 33.90 68.77
CA THR A 12 -20.66 34.32 68.86
C THR A 12 -19.84 33.40 67.94
N PRO A 13 -18.94 33.92 67.09
CA PRO A 13 -18.09 33.07 66.27
C PRO A 13 -17.12 32.27 67.15
N GLU A 14 -17.08 30.95 66.98
CA GLU A 14 -16.02 30.09 67.51
C GLU A 14 -14.91 29.96 66.46
N THR A 15 -13.65 30.16 66.89
CA THR A 15 -12.47 29.92 66.06
C THR A 15 -12.29 28.42 65.85
N ILE A 16 -12.43 27.97 64.60
CA ILE A 16 -12.13 26.58 64.19
C ILE A 16 -10.61 26.43 64.09
N ALA A 17 -10.07 25.29 64.55
CA ALA A 17 -8.66 24.97 64.40
C ALA A 17 -8.25 25.04 62.90
N PRO A 18 -7.11 25.66 62.57
CA PRO A 18 -6.71 25.88 61.19
C PRO A 18 -6.61 24.54 60.44
N SER A 19 -7.20 24.47 59.24
CA SER A 19 -7.09 23.30 58.38
C SER A 19 -5.65 23.16 57.89
N ILE A 20 -4.95 22.13 58.34
CA ILE A 20 -3.60 21.83 57.89
C ILE A 20 -3.68 21.29 56.46
N ASN A 21 -2.96 21.94 55.55
CA ASN A 21 -2.85 21.54 54.15
C ASN A 21 -1.37 21.61 53.70
N SER A 22 -1.11 21.33 52.42
CA SER A 22 0.25 21.29 51.85
C SER A 22 1.03 22.61 51.97
N TRP A 23 0.38 23.73 52.29
CA TRP A 23 1.05 25.03 52.48
C TRP A 23 1.53 25.23 53.93
N SER A 24 1.22 24.29 54.82
CA SER A 24 1.66 24.31 56.23
C SER A 24 2.97 23.51 56.45
N ALA A 25 3.74 23.23 55.40
CA ALA A 25 4.92 22.37 55.45
C ALA A 25 5.95 22.85 56.49
N ASP A 26 6.29 24.15 56.48
CA ASP A 26 7.23 24.73 57.45
C ASP A 26 6.71 24.65 58.89
N TYR A 27 5.38 24.73 59.07
CA TYR A 27 4.74 24.61 60.38
C TYR A 27 4.79 23.16 60.88
N LEU A 28 4.51 22.17 60.02
CA LEU A 28 4.63 20.76 60.36
C LEU A 28 6.08 20.36 60.67
N ASP A 29 7.04 20.90 59.93
CA ASP A 29 8.47 20.70 60.20
C ASP A 29 8.89 21.32 61.54
N SER A 30 8.35 22.49 61.89
CA SER A 30 8.59 23.09 63.19
C SER A 30 8.01 22.24 64.33
N MET A 31 6.78 21.75 64.17
CA MET A 31 6.12 20.85 65.13
C MET A 31 6.88 19.53 65.30
N ARG A 32 7.40 18.98 64.21
CA ARG A 32 8.24 17.77 64.26
C ARG A 32 9.52 18.03 65.05
N ARG A 33 10.23 19.13 64.78
CA ARG A 33 11.47 19.48 65.51
C ARG A 33 11.22 19.71 67.00
N ASP A 34 10.08 20.29 67.35
CA ASP A 34 9.70 20.49 68.74
C ASP A 34 9.33 19.15 69.41
N TRP A 35 8.61 18.27 68.71
CA TRP A 35 8.33 16.90 69.16
C TRP A 35 9.60 16.06 69.37
N GLU A 36 10.57 16.15 68.45
CA GLU A 36 11.88 15.46 68.56
C GLU A 36 12.68 15.88 69.80
N LYS A 37 12.54 17.14 70.24
CA LYS A 37 13.18 17.66 71.45
C LYS A 37 12.39 17.31 72.71
N ASN A 38 11.07 17.37 72.65
CA ASN A 38 10.17 16.99 73.74
C ASN A 38 8.84 16.49 73.16
N PRO A 39 8.52 15.18 73.27
CA PRO A 39 7.31 14.61 72.71
C PRO A 39 6.01 15.25 73.24
N GLU A 40 6.00 15.76 74.48
CA GLU A 40 4.84 16.42 75.08
C GLU A 40 4.58 17.85 74.55
N SER A 41 5.48 18.38 73.71
CA SER A 41 5.34 19.72 73.11
C SER A 41 4.26 19.83 72.04
N VAL A 42 3.77 18.70 71.53
CA VAL A 42 2.68 18.60 70.54
C VAL A 42 1.53 17.76 71.09
N THR A 43 0.35 17.90 70.50
CA THR A 43 -0.84 17.15 70.95
C THR A 43 -0.69 15.65 70.74
N LYS A 44 -1.48 14.85 71.46
CA LYS A 44 -1.41 13.38 71.41
C LYS A 44 -1.56 12.82 70.00
N ASP A 45 -2.46 13.40 69.20
CA ASP A 45 -2.66 13.01 67.79
C ASP A 45 -1.39 13.19 66.95
N TRP A 46 -0.65 14.29 67.18
CA TRP A 46 0.63 14.55 66.52
C TRP A 46 1.77 13.66 67.02
N GLN A 47 1.78 13.34 68.31
CA GLN A 47 2.72 12.36 68.85
C GLN A 47 2.52 10.98 68.22
N ASP A 48 1.27 10.54 68.09
CA ASP A 48 0.95 9.24 67.51
C ASP A 48 1.23 9.23 66.01
N PHE A 49 0.98 10.35 65.30
CA PHE A 49 1.38 10.54 63.91
C PHE A 49 2.90 10.46 63.71
N PHE A 50 3.69 11.22 64.48
CA PHE A 50 5.15 11.23 64.32
C PHE A 50 5.80 9.90 64.74
N ASN A 51 5.28 9.25 65.79
CA ASN A 51 5.72 7.89 66.16
C ASN A 51 5.40 6.87 65.05
N GLY A 52 4.20 6.91 64.48
CA GLY A 52 3.83 6.06 63.35
C GLY A 52 4.66 6.34 62.09
N PHE A 53 4.99 7.61 61.85
CA PHE A 53 5.85 8.03 60.74
C PHE A 53 7.30 7.55 60.92
N GLU A 54 7.90 7.71 62.10
CA GLU A 54 9.25 7.19 62.39
C GLU A 54 9.28 5.66 62.36
N LEU A 55 8.25 4.98 62.88
CA LEU A 55 8.12 3.53 62.78
C LEU A 55 8.06 3.09 61.31
N GLY A 56 7.24 3.77 60.50
CA GLY A 56 7.14 3.53 59.05
C GLY A 56 8.44 3.84 58.29
N ARG A 57 9.27 4.78 58.78
CA ARG A 57 10.59 5.09 58.23
C ARG A 57 11.71 4.14 58.68
N SER A 58 11.53 3.51 59.85
CA SER A 58 12.46 2.52 60.44
C SER A 58 12.27 1.11 59.89
N ILE A 59 11.16 0.85 59.19
CA ILE A 59 11.02 -0.31 58.32
C ILE A 59 11.89 -0.06 57.09
N ASP A 60 13.12 -0.56 57.15
CA ASP A 60 14.09 -0.53 56.05
C ASP A 60 13.43 -1.09 54.78
N PRO A 61 13.42 -0.37 53.63
CA PRO A 61 12.72 -0.85 52.45
C PRO A 61 13.53 -2.00 51.85
N MET A 62 13.01 -3.21 51.99
CA MET A 62 13.36 -4.36 51.13
C MET A 62 12.83 -4.15 49.69
N GLN A 63 12.86 -2.90 49.19
CA GLN A 63 12.27 -2.38 47.95
C GLN A 63 13.31 -1.83 46.96
N SER A 64 14.57 -1.57 47.37
CA SER A 64 15.55 -0.91 46.48
C SER A 64 15.96 -1.75 45.27
N ASP A 65 16.20 -3.06 45.44
CA ASP A 65 16.59 -3.94 44.33
C ASP A 65 15.43 -4.20 43.37
N SER A 66 14.20 -4.35 43.87
CA SER A 66 13.03 -4.58 43.02
C SER A 66 12.64 -3.36 42.20
N ASP A 67 12.87 -2.15 42.73
CA ASP A 67 12.59 -0.91 42.01
C ASP A 67 13.70 -0.58 40.99
N SER A 68 14.97 -0.94 41.27
CA SER A 68 16.06 -0.86 40.27
C SER A 68 15.81 -1.79 39.09
N LEU A 69 15.53 -3.07 39.36
CA LEU A 69 15.23 -4.07 38.32
C LEU A 69 13.99 -3.71 37.48
N ARG A 70 12.96 -3.11 38.11
CA ARG A 70 11.78 -2.60 37.39
C ARG A 70 12.10 -1.40 36.50
N ASN A 71 12.96 -0.49 36.96
CA ASN A 71 13.40 0.65 36.16
C ASN A 71 14.29 0.19 34.99
N GLU A 72 15.20 -0.76 35.21
CA GLU A 72 16.03 -1.35 34.17
C GLU A 72 15.18 -2.11 33.13
N GLN A 73 14.16 -2.86 33.54
CA GLN A 73 13.22 -3.48 32.60
C GLN A 73 12.48 -2.45 31.75
N ALA A 74 12.03 -1.33 32.33
CA ALA A 74 11.38 -0.26 31.56
C ALA A 74 12.34 0.40 30.53
N ASN A 75 13.63 0.48 30.87
CA ASN A 75 14.67 0.93 29.95
C ASN A 75 14.86 -0.06 28.78
N VAL A 76 14.84 -1.36 29.06
CA VAL A 76 14.90 -2.42 28.02
C VAL A 76 13.66 -2.37 27.12
N ASP A 77 12.46 -2.20 27.69
CA ASP A 77 11.22 -2.05 26.91
C ASP A 77 11.28 -0.82 25.97
N SER A 78 11.89 0.27 26.44
CA SER A 78 12.09 1.50 25.65
C SER A 78 13.08 1.27 24.50
N LEU A 79 14.17 0.53 24.74
CA LEU A 79 15.11 0.12 23.68
C LEU A 79 14.43 -0.79 22.66
N MET A 80 13.64 -1.76 23.10
CA MET A 80 12.86 -2.63 22.22
C MET A 80 11.87 -1.83 21.35
N TYR A 81 11.22 -0.82 21.93
CA TYR A 81 10.37 0.09 21.18
C TYR A 81 11.16 0.87 20.12
N GLN A 82 12.37 1.36 20.45
CA GLN A 82 13.23 2.07 19.50
C GLN A 82 13.58 1.21 18.28
N TYR A 83 13.95 -0.06 18.45
CA TYR A 83 14.19 -0.99 17.33
C TYR A 83 12.95 -1.18 16.45
N ARG A 84 11.77 -1.33 17.06
CA ARG A 84 10.51 -1.44 16.33
C ARG A 84 10.13 -0.15 15.59
N ALA A 85 10.51 1.01 16.14
CA ALA A 85 10.14 2.32 15.62
C ALA A 85 11.05 2.81 14.51
N THR A 86 12.37 2.62 14.67
CA THR A 86 13.37 3.24 13.79
C THR A 86 14.48 2.28 13.39
N GLY A 87 14.40 0.97 13.70
CA GLY A 87 15.42 -0.02 13.29
C GLY A 87 15.68 -0.03 11.78
N HIS A 88 14.66 0.29 10.99
CA HIS A 88 14.77 0.49 9.54
C HIS A 88 15.74 1.62 9.11
N TYR A 89 16.11 2.56 9.99
CA TYR A 89 17.13 3.60 9.72
C TYR A 89 18.54 3.03 9.62
N ILE A 90 18.82 1.93 10.34
CA ILE A 90 20.12 1.26 10.34
C ILE A 90 20.07 -0.09 9.62
N ALA A 91 18.94 -0.41 8.98
CA ALA A 91 18.80 -1.60 8.19
C ALA A 91 19.77 -1.63 7.01
N ASP A 92 20.25 -2.81 6.68
CA ASP A 92 21.20 -3.05 5.60
C ASP A 92 20.51 -3.17 4.23
N ILE A 93 19.78 -2.12 3.86
CA ILE A 93 18.92 -2.10 2.67
C ILE A 93 19.63 -1.60 1.40
N ASP A 94 20.65 -0.75 1.51
CA ASP A 94 21.35 -0.20 0.33
C ASP A 94 22.37 -1.21 -0.24
N PRO A 95 22.22 -1.64 -1.51
CA PRO A 95 23.20 -2.50 -2.18
C PRO A 95 24.58 -1.85 -2.35
N LEU A 96 24.61 -0.53 -2.55
CA LEU A 96 25.84 0.22 -2.83
C LEU A 96 26.57 0.65 -1.55
N LYS A 97 25.97 0.44 -0.36
CA LYS A 97 26.53 0.79 0.96
C LYS A 97 26.95 2.26 1.07
N LYS A 98 26.25 3.16 0.39
CA LYS A 98 26.52 4.61 0.39
C LYS A 98 25.86 5.33 1.57
N ILE A 99 24.75 4.80 2.07
CA ILE A 99 24.06 5.39 3.20
C ILE A 99 24.84 5.15 4.49
N GLN A 100 25.21 6.23 5.16
CA GLN A 100 25.78 6.17 6.50
C GLN A 100 24.70 5.81 7.51
N LYS A 101 24.94 4.73 8.26
CA LYS A 101 24.07 4.28 9.35
C LYS A 101 24.41 5.08 10.61
N ASP A 102 23.40 5.68 11.22
CA ASP A 102 23.52 6.35 12.51
C ASP A 102 22.98 5.44 13.61
N GLU A 103 23.91 4.80 14.33
CA GLU A 103 23.60 3.89 15.43
C GLU A 103 23.45 4.61 16.78
N GLU A 104 23.77 5.92 16.86
CA GLU A 104 23.70 6.70 18.10
C GLU A 104 22.34 6.60 18.80
N PRO A 105 21.18 6.65 18.10
CA PRO A 105 19.87 6.51 18.74
C PRO A 105 19.63 5.17 19.43
N PHE A 106 20.44 4.14 19.14
CA PHE A 106 20.35 2.81 19.74
C PHE A 106 21.41 2.57 20.83
N SER A 107 22.23 3.57 21.15
CA SER A 107 23.22 3.48 22.22
C SER A 107 22.55 3.19 23.56
N LEU A 108 23.09 2.23 24.32
CA LEU A 108 22.58 1.86 25.63
C LEU A 108 22.47 3.06 26.59
N SER A 109 23.40 4.01 26.48
CA SER A 109 23.42 5.22 27.30
C SER A 109 22.15 6.06 27.17
N ASN A 110 21.50 6.04 25.99
CA ASN A 110 20.28 6.80 25.73
C ASN A 110 19.05 6.22 26.45
N PHE A 111 19.20 5.00 27.00
CA PHE A 111 18.19 4.29 27.78
C PHE A 111 18.63 4.09 29.24
N ASN A 112 19.65 4.80 29.73
CA ASN A 112 20.25 4.54 31.06
C ASN A 112 20.75 3.11 31.25
N LEU A 113 21.09 2.42 30.16
CA LEU A 113 21.73 1.11 30.16
C LEU A 113 23.23 1.28 29.85
N SER A 114 24.00 0.23 30.10
CA SER A 114 25.45 0.23 29.88
C SER A 114 25.92 -1.19 29.54
N SER A 115 27.21 -1.32 29.19
CA SER A 115 27.81 -2.62 28.90
C SER A 115 27.77 -3.61 30.07
N THR A 116 27.62 -3.14 31.32
CA THR A 116 27.51 -4.02 32.50
C THR A 116 26.19 -4.81 32.52
N HIS A 117 25.14 -4.26 31.92
CA HIS A 117 23.81 -4.87 31.89
C HIS A 117 23.65 -5.90 30.76
N LEU A 118 24.63 -6.06 29.87
CA LEU A 118 24.49 -6.91 28.68
C LEU A 118 24.22 -8.38 29.01
N ASP A 119 24.79 -8.87 30.10
CA ASP A 119 24.68 -10.27 30.52
C ASP A 119 23.63 -10.45 31.63
N GLU A 120 22.93 -9.38 32.01
CA GLU A 120 21.78 -9.42 32.92
C GLU A 120 20.51 -9.90 32.20
N MET A 121 19.58 -10.47 32.97
CA MET A 121 18.43 -11.20 32.46
C MET A 121 17.16 -10.34 32.55
N PHE A 122 16.52 -10.12 31.40
CA PHE A 122 15.30 -9.32 31.27
C PHE A 122 14.16 -10.12 30.64
N ASP A 123 12.94 -9.63 30.79
CA ASP A 123 11.78 -10.12 30.06
C ASP A 123 11.85 -9.59 28.60
N PRO A 124 11.96 -10.46 27.58
CA PRO A 124 11.97 -10.06 26.17
C PRO A 124 10.56 -9.75 25.63
N GLY A 125 9.54 -9.75 26.48
CA GLY A 125 8.14 -9.55 26.13
C GLY A 125 7.61 -10.65 25.23
N HIS A 126 7.25 -10.30 24.00
CA HIS A 126 6.70 -11.24 23.01
C HIS A 126 7.71 -11.72 21.95
N LEU A 127 8.98 -11.34 22.07
CA LEU A 127 10.01 -11.84 21.16
C LEU A 127 10.15 -13.35 21.30
N ALA A 128 10.31 -14.05 20.17
CA ALA A 128 10.49 -15.50 20.14
C ALA A 128 11.92 -15.91 20.54
N ILE A 129 12.27 -15.68 21.81
CA ILE A 129 13.50 -16.09 22.49
C ILE A 129 13.15 -16.56 23.92
N THR A 130 14.13 -17.11 24.64
CA THR A 130 13.94 -17.61 26.01
C THR A 130 13.49 -16.47 26.94
N ASN A 131 12.61 -16.77 27.89
CA ASN A 131 12.20 -15.81 28.93
C ASN A 131 12.55 -16.36 30.32
N PRO A 132 13.41 -15.69 31.11
CA PRO A 132 14.12 -14.44 30.75
C PRO A 132 15.27 -14.69 29.75
N SER A 133 15.75 -13.62 29.11
CA SER A 133 16.89 -13.63 28.17
C SER A 133 17.89 -12.53 28.52
N SER A 134 19.16 -12.71 28.14
CA SER A 134 20.16 -11.66 28.35
C SER A 134 19.84 -10.41 27.51
N LEU A 135 20.18 -9.21 27.97
CA LEU A 135 20.03 -7.98 27.18
C LEU A 135 20.75 -8.09 25.83
N ARG A 136 21.92 -8.74 25.81
CA ARG A 136 22.67 -9.05 24.59
C ARG A 136 21.85 -9.85 23.58
N ASP A 137 21.17 -10.91 24.02
CA ASP A 137 20.34 -11.74 23.16
C ASP A 137 19.11 -10.99 22.65
N ILE A 138 18.51 -10.14 23.50
CA ILE A 138 17.38 -9.27 23.13
C ILE A 138 17.81 -8.31 22.01
N ILE A 139 18.93 -7.61 22.19
CA ILE A 139 19.47 -6.67 21.18
C ILE A 139 19.80 -7.39 19.88
N GLN A 140 20.45 -8.55 19.95
CA GLN A 140 20.77 -9.34 18.75
C GLN A 140 19.50 -9.77 18.02
N LYS A 141 18.47 -10.25 18.75
CA LYS A 141 17.20 -10.65 18.14
C LYS A 141 16.50 -9.49 17.46
N LEU A 142 16.46 -8.31 18.09
CA LEU A 142 15.87 -7.10 17.49
C LEU A 142 16.62 -6.63 16.26
N SER A 143 17.97 -6.65 16.30
CA SER A 143 18.82 -6.34 15.15
C SER A 143 18.57 -7.30 13.99
N ASP A 144 18.44 -8.61 14.29
CA ASP A 144 18.13 -9.62 13.26
C ASP A 144 16.77 -9.40 12.60
N ILE A 145 15.76 -8.94 13.36
CA ILE A 145 14.40 -8.70 12.86
C ILE A 145 14.31 -7.40 12.03
N TYR A 146 14.88 -6.30 12.53
CA TYR A 146 14.58 -4.95 12.05
C TYR A 146 15.74 -4.24 11.31
N CYS A 147 16.97 -4.75 11.41
CA CYS A 147 18.18 -4.05 10.95
C CYS A 147 18.98 -4.81 9.88
N ARG A 148 18.44 -5.91 9.34
CA ARG A 148 19.08 -6.68 8.25
C ARG A 148 18.66 -6.15 6.87
N HIS A 149 18.51 -7.03 5.88
CA HIS A 149 18.14 -6.68 4.50
C HIS A 149 16.66 -6.30 4.32
N ILE A 150 15.87 -6.29 5.41
CA ILE A 150 14.49 -5.80 5.41
C ILE A 150 14.36 -4.79 6.56
N GLY A 151 14.15 -3.52 6.22
CA GLY A 151 13.68 -2.49 7.14
C GLY A 151 12.16 -2.35 7.04
N VAL A 152 11.46 -2.23 8.17
CA VAL A 152 9.98 -2.19 8.16
C VAL A 152 9.45 -0.98 8.92
N GLU A 153 8.65 -0.17 8.24
CA GLU A 153 7.87 0.91 8.85
C GLU A 153 6.42 0.47 9.03
N TYR A 154 5.98 0.39 10.28
CA TYR A 154 4.61 -0.02 10.60
C TYR A 154 4.03 0.61 11.87
N LEU A 155 4.85 1.27 12.71
CA LEU A 155 4.34 1.85 13.95
C LEU A 155 3.43 3.05 13.74
N HIS A 156 3.52 3.74 12.58
CA HIS A 156 2.62 4.82 12.17
C HIS A 156 1.19 4.35 11.90
N ILE A 157 0.97 3.04 11.73
CA ILE A 157 -0.35 2.46 11.49
C ILE A 157 -1.18 2.58 12.78
N GLU A 158 -2.26 3.36 12.75
CA GLU A 158 -3.10 3.60 13.93
C GLU A 158 -3.71 2.30 14.49
N ASN A 159 -4.12 1.39 13.59
CA ASN A 159 -4.77 0.14 13.96
C ASN A 159 -3.80 -0.82 14.68
N ARG A 160 -4.00 -0.98 16.00
CA ARG A 160 -3.19 -1.88 16.84
C ARG A 160 -3.21 -3.34 16.36
N LYS A 161 -4.33 -3.84 15.82
CA LYS A 161 -4.42 -5.23 15.35
C LYS A 161 -3.50 -5.46 14.15
N GLN A 162 -3.45 -4.52 13.22
CA GLN A 162 -2.54 -4.56 12.06
C GLN A 162 -1.08 -4.55 12.50
N ARG A 163 -0.71 -3.65 13.42
CA ARG A 163 0.66 -3.61 13.98
C ARG A 163 1.06 -4.92 14.67
N ARG A 164 0.17 -5.50 15.47
CA ARG A 164 0.42 -6.76 16.17
C ARG A 164 0.49 -7.95 15.21
N TRP A 165 -0.30 -7.93 14.14
CA TRP A 165 -0.21 -8.93 13.09
C TRP A 165 1.15 -8.88 12.39
N LEU A 166 1.65 -7.68 12.02
CA LEU A 166 2.98 -7.54 11.43
C LEU A 166 4.07 -8.07 12.36
N GLN A 167 4.03 -7.72 13.65
CA GLN A 167 4.95 -8.28 14.65
C GLN A 167 4.88 -9.81 14.71
N SER A 168 3.67 -10.38 14.72
CA SER A 168 3.49 -11.83 14.76
C SER A 168 4.00 -12.56 13.51
N LYS A 169 4.16 -11.84 12.39
CA LYS A 169 4.71 -12.38 11.15
C LYS A 169 6.23 -12.29 11.09
N MET A 170 6.81 -11.20 11.61
CA MET A 170 8.25 -10.91 11.51
C MET A 170 9.07 -11.43 12.70
N GLU A 171 8.58 -11.27 13.93
CA GLU A 171 9.40 -11.54 15.13
C GLU A 171 9.74 -13.05 15.31
N PRO A 172 8.83 -14.01 15.03
CA PRO A 172 9.12 -15.43 15.24
C PRO A 172 10.31 -15.97 14.45
N ASN A 173 10.38 -15.67 13.14
CA ASN A 173 11.42 -16.16 12.24
C ASN A 173 12.60 -15.18 12.09
N SER A 174 12.72 -14.18 12.97
CA SER A 174 13.69 -13.09 12.82
C SER A 174 13.61 -12.37 11.47
N ASN A 175 12.39 -12.25 10.91
CA ASN A 175 12.11 -11.65 9.61
C ASN A 175 12.96 -12.25 8.47
N LYS A 176 13.29 -13.54 8.60
CA LYS A 176 14.13 -14.28 7.66
C LYS A 176 13.31 -15.41 7.00
N PRO A 177 13.30 -15.50 5.66
CA PRO A 177 12.69 -16.64 5.00
C PRO A 177 13.51 -17.91 5.22
N ALA A 178 12.81 -19.04 5.29
CA ALA A 178 13.41 -20.38 5.24
C ALA A 178 12.87 -21.11 4.01
N PHE A 179 13.36 -20.70 2.83
CA PHE A 179 12.87 -21.25 1.57
C PHE A 179 13.42 -22.64 1.29
N ALA A 180 12.58 -23.49 0.74
CA ALA A 180 12.99 -24.78 0.20
C ALA A 180 13.86 -24.58 -1.05
N SER A 181 14.73 -25.55 -1.33
CA SER A 181 15.72 -25.45 -2.41
C SER A 181 15.12 -25.26 -3.80
N ASN A 182 13.89 -25.74 -4.05
CA ASN A 182 13.16 -25.50 -5.29
C ASN A 182 12.76 -24.03 -5.46
N VAL A 183 12.34 -23.36 -4.38
CA VAL A 183 12.01 -21.93 -4.39
C VAL A 183 13.28 -21.12 -4.65
N GLN A 184 14.39 -21.45 -3.98
CA GLN A 184 15.68 -20.80 -4.20
C GLN A 184 16.17 -20.96 -5.66
N LYS A 185 16.03 -22.16 -6.24
CA LYS A 185 16.34 -22.40 -7.66
C LYS A 185 15.45 -21.61 -8.61
N ARG A 186 14.15 -21.49 -8.31
CA ARG A 186 13.21 -20.67 -9.10
C ARG A 186 13.59 -19.19 -9.06
N ILE A 187 13.92 -18.66 -7.88
CA ILE A 187 14.40 -17.29 -7.72
C ILE A 187 15.62 -17.05 -8.60
N LEU A 188 16.62 -17.94 -8.53
CA LEU A 188 17.81 -17.84 -9.36
C LEU A 188 17.48 -17.91 -10.86
N ARG A 189 16.61 -18.85 -11.27
CA ARG A 189 16.20 -18.98 -12.67
C ARG A 189 15.56 -17.69 -13.18
N LYS A 190 14.66 -17.07 -12.41
CA LYS A 190 14.01 -15.80 -12.76
C LYS A 190 14.99 -14.64 -12.87
N LEU A 191 16.00 -14.60 -12.00
CA LEU A 191 17.09 -13.63 -12.11
C LEU A 191 17.93 -13.86 -13.38
N ILE A 192 18.26 -15.12 -13.70
CA ILE A 192 19.01 -15.47 -14.92
C ILE A 192 18.21 -15.12 -16.18
N GLU A 193 16.92 -15.42 -16.23
CA GLU A 193 16.01 -15.00 -17.32
C GLU A 193 16.05 -13.48 -17.51
N ALA A 194 15.98 -12.71 -16.42
CA ALA A 194 16.03 -11.26 -16.46
C ALA A 194 17.35 -10.71 -17.00
N SER A 195 18.49 -11.14 -16.44
CA SER A 195 19.81 -10.65 -16.86
C SER A 195 20.21 -11.14 -18.25
N THR A 196 19.82 -12.37 -18.64
CA THR A 196 20.16 -12.94 -19.95
C THR A 196 19.46 -12.19 -21.08
N LEU A 197 18.17 -11.84 -20.89
CA LEU A 197 17.41 -11.02 -21.84
C LEU A 197 18.06 -9.63 -22.01
N GLU A 198 18.41 -8.97 -20.91
CA GLU A 198 19.07 -7.65 -20.95
C GLU A 198 20.42 -7.70 -21.67
N HIS A 199 21.25 -8.70 -21.35
CA HIS A 199 22.53 -8.90 -22.01
C HIS A 199 22.37 -9.20 -23.51
N PHE A 200 21.42 -10.06 -23.88
CA PHE A 200 21.11 -10.35 -25.27
C PHE A 200 20.70 -9.07 -26.02
N CYS A 201 19.78 -8.28 -25.47
CA CYS A 201 19.36 -7.03 -26.09
C CYS A 201 20.51 -6.02 -26.21
N SER A 202 21.38 -5.92 -25.20
CA SER A 202 22.53 -5.00 -25.25
C SER A 202 23.55 -5.33 -26.35
N THR A 203 23.69 -6.62 -26.68
CA THR A 203 24.66 -7.09 -27.68
C THR A 203 24.08 -7.11 -29.10
N ARG A 204 22.80 -7.45 -29.25
CA ARG A 204 22.14 -7.57 -30.57
C ARG A 204 21.49 -6.27 -31.05
N TYR A 205 20.98 -5.44 -30.15
CA TYR A 205 20.20 -4.23 -30.48
C TYR A 205 20.86 -2.96 -29.94
N ILE A 206 22.11 -2.72 -30.33
CA ILE A 206 22.90 -1.57 -29.90
C ILE A 206 22.18 -0.26 -30.27
N GLY A 207 22.05 0.64 -29.31
CA GLY A 207 21.40 1.94 -29.49
C GLY A 207 19.87 1.93 -29.46
N LYS A 208 19.22 0.76 -29.41
CA LYS A 208 17.77 0.67 -29.20
C LYS A 208 17.47 0.82 -27.71
N LYS A 209 16.68 1.86 -27.37
CA LYS A 209 16.27 2.14 -25.98
C LYS A 209 15.35 1.03 -25.47
N ARG A 210 15.68 0.50 -24.29
CA ARG A 210 14.87 -0.54 -23.62
C ARG A 210 14.55 -0.22 -22.15
N PHE A 211 15.23 0.78 -21.57
CA PHE A 211 15.09 1.16 -20.16
C PHE A 211 15.37 -0.03 -19.23
N SER A 212 16.58 -0.54 -19.37
CA SER A 212 17.11 -1.74 -18.74
C SER A 212 16.77 -1.85 -17.27
N LEU A 213 16.48 -3.08 -16.84
CA LEU A 213 16.30 -3.48 -15.45
C LEU A 213 17.61 -3.82 -14.73
N GLU A 214 18.76 -3.82 -15.42
CA GLU A 214 20.05 -4.22 -14.83
C GLU A 214 20.39 -3.38 -13.57
N GLY A 215 20.61 -4.07 -12.45
CA GLY A 215 20.76 -3.52 -11.10
C GLY A 215 19.49 -3.57 -10.25
N SER A 216 18.35 -4.02 -10.80
CA SER A 216 17.05 -4.15 -10.14
C SER A 216 16.32 -5.45 -10.52
N GLU A 217 17.07 -6.48 -10.95
CA GLU A 217 16.52 -7.73 -11.50
C GLU A 217 15.62 -8.50 -10.52
N SER A 218 15.81 -8.30 -9.21
CA SER A 218 14.96 -8.87 -8.15
C SER A 218 13.48 -8.52 -8.29
N LEU A 219 13.12 -7.49 -9.06
CA LEU A 219 11.73 -7.21 -9.43
C LEU A 219 11.03 -8.42 -10.07
N ILE A 220 11.72 -9.19 -10.92
CA ILE A 220 11.14 -10.33 -11.64
C ILE A 220 10.74 -11.49 -10.70
N PRO A 221 11.63 -12.04 -9.84
CA PRO A 221 11.21 -13.04 -8.87
C PRO A 221 10.18 -12.51 -7.88
N MET A 222 10.19 -11.21 -7.54
CA MET A 222 9.15 -10.60 -6.70
C MET A 222 7.76 -10.67 -7.33
N ILE A 223 7.60 -10.28 -8.60
CA ILE A 223 6.31 -10.35 -9.29
C ILE A 223 5.86 -11.80 -9.46
N GLN A 224 6.79 -12.72 -9.76
CA GLN A 224 6.49 -14.14 -9.83
C GLN A 224 5.97 -14.68 -8.48
N GLU A 225 6.58 -14.29 -7.37
CA GLU A 225 6.12 -14.70 -6.04
C GLU A 225 4.75 -14.09 -5.70
N LEU A 226 4.50 -12.83 -6.11
CA LEU A 226 3.19 -12.20 -5.94
C LEU A 226 2.10 -13.02 -6.65
N ILE A 227 2.34 -13.45 -7.89
CA ILE A 227 1.43 -14.31 -8.66
C ILE A 227 1.15 -15.63 -7.92
N ASN A 228 2.21 -16.29 -7.43
CA ASN A 228 2.08 -17.55 -6.70
C ASN A 228 1.31 -17.37 -5.37
N CYS A 229 1.62 -16.33 -4.59
CA CYS A 229 0.92 -16.03 -3.34
C CYS A 229 -0.55 -15.67 -3.57
N ALA A 230 -0.83 -14.87 -4.60
CA ALA A 230 -2.17 -14.44 -4.97
C ALA A 230 -3.05 -15.64 -5.36
N SER A 231 -2.52 -16.59 -6.14
CA SER A 231 -3.28 -17.78 -6.54
C SER A 231 -3.66 -18.68 -5.35
N LEU A 232 -2.87 -18.65 -4.27
CA LEU A 232 -3.20 -19.33 -3.02
C LEU A 232 -4.29 -18.60 -2.20
N GLN A 233 -4.61 -17.35 -2.51
CA GLN A 233 -5.45 -16.45 -1.71
C GLN A 233 -6.76 -16.03 -2.41
N GLU A 234 -7.38 -16.92 -3.18
CA GLU A 234 -8.63 -16.70 -3.93
C GLU A 234 -8.53 -15.68 -5.09
N THR A 235 -7.36 -15.10 -5.36
CA THR A 235 -7.21 -14.12 -6.45
C THR A 235 -7.32 -14.81 -7.81
N GLU A 236 -8.07 -14.19 -8.71
CA GLU A 236 -8.28 -14.63 -10.10
C GLU A 236 -7.57 -13.70 -11.09
N VAL A 237 -7.40 -12.42 -10.73
CA VAL A 237 -6.84 -11.39 -11.61
C VAL A 237 -5.78 -10.55 -10.90
N ILE A 238 -4.67 -10.30 -11.59
CA ILE A 238 -3.72 -9.24 -11.23
C ILE A 238 -3.72 -8.18 -12.33
N THR A 239 -3.96 -6.93 -11.96
CA THR A 239 -3.84 -5.78 -12.86
C THR A 239 -2.57 -5.01 -12.54
N ILE A 240 -1.67 -4.86 -13.51
CA ILE A 240 -0.37 -4.22 -13.36
C ILE A 240 -0.40 -2.84 -14.01
N GLY A 241 0.07 -1.84 -13.27
CA GLY A 241 0.50 -0.54 -13.80
C GLY A 241 2.00 -0.38 -13.55
N MET A 242 2.76 0.04 -14.58
CA MET A 242 4.19 0.31 -14.42
C MET A 242 4.67 1.36 -15.41
N ALA A 243 5.79 2.01 -15.07
CA ALA A 243 6.53 2.88 -15.97
C ALA A 243 7.38 2.08 -16.99
N HIS A 244 8.46 2.70 -17.49
CA HIS A 244 9.35 2.12 -18.49
C HIS A 244 10.38 1.13 -17.92
N ARG A 245 10.83 1.31 -16.67
CA ARG A 245 11.95 0.55 -16.07
C ARG A 245 11.64 -0.94 -16.03
N GLY A 246 12.41 -1.73 -16.80
CA GLY A 246 12.27 -3.18 -16.87
C GLY A 246 10.96 -3.69 -17.46
N ARG A 247 10.20 -2.85 -18.18
CA ARG A 247 8.89 -3.23 -18.72
C ARG A 247 8.98 -4.38 -19.72
N ILE A 248 10.00 -4.38 -20.59
CA ILE A 248 10.26 -5.50 -21.53
C ILE A 248 10.48 -6.79 -20.75
N ASN A 249 11.22 -6.70 -19.65
CA ASN A 249 11.52 -7.82 -18.77
C ASN A 249 10.23 -8.38 -18.14
N VAL A 250 9.33 -7.51 -17.66
CA VAL A 250 7.99 -7.93 -17.15
C VAL A 250 7.12 -8.53 -18.25
N LEU A 251 7.07 -7.90 -19.43
CA LEU A 251 6.28 -8.41 -20.58
C LEU A 251 6.66 -9.85 -20.94
N VAL A 252 7.96 -10.14 -20.94
CA VAL A 252 8.49 -11.41 -21.40
C VAL A 252 8.53 -12.44 -20.28
N ASN A 253 9.19 -12.12 -19.17
CA ASN A 253 9.49 -13.08 -18.11
C ASN A 253 8.36 -13.29 -17.10
N ILE A 254 7.32 -12.44 -17.13
CA ILE A 254 6.10 -12.58 -16.31
C ILE A 254 4.86 -12.82 -17.17
N LEU A 255 4.63 -11.98 -18.19
CA LEU A 255 3.42 -12.05 -19.02
C LEU A 255 3.55 -12.99 -20.22
N HIS A 256 4.71 -13.65 -20.38
CA HIS A 256 4.99 -14.61 -21.45
C HIS A 256 4.75 -14.04 -22.86
N LYS A 257 4.94 -12.73 -23.05
CA LYS A 257 5.09 -12.16 -24.39
C LYS A 257 6.24 -12.87 -25.07
N THR A 258 5.98 -13.47 -26.23
CA THR A 258 6.97 -14.33 -26.87
C THR A 258 8.17 -13.50 -27.33
N TYR A 259 9.34 -14.12 -27.34
CA TYR A 259 10.54 -13.50 -27.94
C TYR A 259 10.29 -13.09 -29.39
N ASP A 260 9.49 -13.88 -30.15
CA ASP A 260 9.15 -13.57 -31.54
C ASP A 260 8.38 -12.23 -31.65
N GLN A 261 7.40 -12.01 -30.76
CA GLN A 261 6.66 -10.75 -30.68
C GLN A 261 7.58 -9.59 -30.28
N LEU A 262 8.45 -9.80 -29.29
CA LEU A 262 9.40 -8.79 -28.85
C LEU A 262 10.35 -8.39 -29.97
N PHE A 263 10.98 -9.35 -30.64
CA PHE A 263 11.98 -9.06 -31.67
C PHE A 263 11.36 -8.45 -32.92
N THR A 264 10.11 -8.76 -33.23
CA THR A 264 9.38 -8.05 -34.30
C THR A 264 9.33 -6.54 -34.03
N GLU A 265 9.16 -6.13 -32.76
CA GLU A 265 9.18 -4.71 -32.35
C GLU A 265 10.58 -4.09 -32.27
N PHE A 266 11.64 -4.91 -32.18
CA PHE A 266 13.02 -4.43 -32.19
C PHE A 266 13.57 -4.26 -33.61
N GLU A 267 13.19 -5.16 -34.52
CA GLU A 267 13.53 -5.10 -35.94
C GLU A 267 12.77 -4.00 -36.70
N GLU A 268 11.73 -3.42 -36.08
CA GLU A 268 10.87 -2.40 -36.71
C GLU A 268 10.27 -2.89 -38.05
N SER A 269 10.13 -4.21 -38.20
CA SER A 269 9.65 -4.89 -39.40
C SER A 269 8.13 -4.82 -39.56
N TRP A 270 7.48 -3.93 -38.81
CA TRP A 270 6.04 -3.77 -38.78
C TRP A 270 5.64 -2.28 -38.86
N THR A 271 4.93 -1.93 -39.94
CA THR A 271 4.67 -0.55 -40.37
C THR A 271 3.22 -0.10 -40.23
N GLU A 272 2.26 -1.00 -39.93
CA GLU A 272 0.83 -0.71 -40.10
C GLU A 272 0.23 0.22 -39.03
N ASP A 273 0.51 0.08 -37.72
CA ASP A 273 -0.13 0.95 -36.70
C ASP A 273 0.30 2.43 -36.77
N TYR A 274 1.52 2.72 -37.28
CA TYR A 274 2.00 4.11 -37.38
C TYR A 274 1.32 4.88 -38.53
N VAL A 275 0.83 4.17 -39.55
CA VAL A 275 0.17 4.78 -40.72
C VAL A 275 -1.30 5.10 -40.43
N GLU A 276 -1.96 4.32 -39.58
CA GLU A 276 -3.35 4.56 -39.14
C GLU A 276 -3.47 5.42 -37.85
N GLY A 277 -2.32 5.84 -37.26
CA GLY A 277 -2.28 6.75 -36.12
C GLY A 277 -2.54 6.11 -34.74
N GLY A 278 -2.41 4.79 -34.63
CA GLY A 278 -2.68 4.01 -33.40
C GLY A 278 -1.44 3.47 -32.66
N GLY A 279 -0.25 3.59 -33.24
CA GLY A 279 0.99 3.05 -32.67
C GLY A 279 1.56 3.88 -31.51
N ASP A 280 2.20 3.19 -30.55
CA ASP A 280 3.01 3.80 -29.49
C ASP A 280 4.33 3.01 -29.36
N VAL A 281 5.29 3.53 -28.61
CA VAL A 281 6.57 2.85 -28.36
C VAL A 281 6.36 1.56 -27.56
N LYS A 282 7.17 0.53 -27.86
CA LYS A 282 7.08 -0.82 -27.27
C LYS A 282 6.98 -0.87 -25.73
N PHE A 283 7.55 0.11 -25.04
CA PHE A 283 7.50 0.22 -23.58
C PHE A 283 6.30 1.02 -23.04
N HIS A 284 5.28 1.31 -23.86
CA HIS A 284 3.98 1.86 -23.45
C HIS A 284 2.82 0.89 -23.68
N LEU A 285 3.00 -0.13 -24.51
CA LEU A 285 1.93 -1.06 -24.87
C LEU A 285 1.57 -1.98 -23.71
N GLY A 286 0.27 -2.22 -23.54
CA GLY A 286 -0.26 -3.19 -22.59
C GLY A 286 -0.20 -4.62 -23.11
N TYR A 287 -0.40 -5.60 -22.23
CA TYR A 287 -0.43 -7.02 -22.58
C TYR A 287 -1.31 -7.78 -21.59
N SER A 288 -1.90 -8.90 -22.00
CA SER A 288 -2.71 -9.74 -21.11
C SER A 288 -2.46 -11.21 -21.38
N ALA A 289 -2.31 -11.98 -20.32
CA ALA A 289 -2.02 -13.40 -20.38
C ALA A 289 -2.82 -14.17 -19.32
N ASP A 290 -3.27 -15.37 -19.70
CA ASP A 290 -3.80 -16.35 -18.76
C ASP A 290 -2.64 -17.29 -18.39
N LEU A 291 -2.20 -17.22 -17.15
CA LEU A 291 -1.04 -17.95 -16.64
C LEU A 291 -1.49 -19.14 -15.81
N MET A 292 -0.72 -20.23 -15.87
CA MET A 292 -0.80 -21.30 -14.89
C MET A 292 0.28 -21.06 -13.85
N THR A 293 -0.09 -20.84 -12.59
CA THR A 293 0.89 -20.63 -11.51
C THR A 293 1.63 -21.91 -11.17
N ASP A 294 2.75 -21.81 -10.45
CA ASP A 294 3.51 -22.99 -9.97
C ASP A 294 2.64 -23.95 -9.14
N GLU A 295 1.63 -23.41 -8.47
CA GLU A 295 0.64 -24.14 -7.66
C GLU A 295 -0.49 -24.78 -8.50
N GLY A 296 -0.39 -24.75 -9.84
CA GLY A 296 -1.38 -25.34 -10.75
C GLY A 296 -2.72 -24.62 -10.83
N LYS A 297 -2.77 -23.35 -10.43
CA LYS A 297 -3.99 -22.52 -10.47
C LYS A 297 -3.94 -21.53 -11.63
N PRO A 298 -5.04 -21.35 -12.38
CA PRO A 298 -5.10 -20.34 -13.42
C PRO A 298 -5.21 -18.94 -12.80
N LEU A 299 -4.50 -17.97 -13.40
CA LEU A 299 -4.55 -16.58 -13.02
C LEU A 299 -4.46 -15.69 -14.26
N HIS A 300 -5.38 -14.73 -14.37
CA HIS A 300 -5.32 -13.73 -15.44
C HIS A 300 -4.45 -12.55 -15.01
N VAL A 301 -3.41 -12.24 -15.78
CA VAL A 301 -2.52 -11.11 -15.51
C VAL A 301 -2.58 -10.13 -16.67
N THR A 302 -2.81 -8.85 -16.37
CA THR A 302 -2.96 -7.80 -17.39
C THR A 302 -2.13 -6.59 -17.02
N LEU A 303 -1.24 -6.17 -17.92
CA LEU A 303 -0.49 -4.92 -17.84
C LEU A 303 -1.20 -3.86 -18.69
N ALA A 304 -1.50 -2.71 -18.09
CA ALA A 304 -2.13 -1.60 -18.80
C ALA A 304 -1.13 -0.87 -19.70
N SER A 305 -1.65 -0.33 -20.81
CA SER A 305 -0.93 0.68 -21.57
C SER A 305 -0.81 1.97 -20.76
N ASN A 306 0.25 2.74 -20.97
CA ASN A 306 0.44 4.03 -20.31
C ASN A 306 1.25 4.98 -21.19
N PRO A 307 1.03 6.30 -21.08
CA PRO A 307 1.90 7.29 -21.71
C PRO A 307 3.24 7.41 -20.95
N SER A 308 4.15 8.24 -21.47
CA SER A 308 5.39 8.59 -20.77
C SER A 308 5.18 9.42 -19.49
N HIS A 309 4.00 10.03 -19.31
CA HIS A 309 3.66 10.77 -18.09
C HIS A 309 3.58 9.81 -16.91
N LEU A 310 4.64 9.78 -16.10
CA LEU A 310 4.80 8.86 -14.98
C LEU A 310 3.63 9.00 -14.00
N GLU A 311 3.26 7.89 -13.36
CA GLU A 311 2.17 7.79 -12.38
C GLU A 311 0.74 7.95 -12.92
N PHE A 312 0.51 8.66 -14.03
CA PHE A 312 -0.84 8.87 -14.58
C PHE A 312 -1.54 7.58 -15.02
N GLY A 313 -0.80 6.60 -15.55
CA GLY A 313 -1.40 5.31 -15.92
C GLY A 313 -1.92 4.51 -14.73
N HIS A 314 -1.50 4.82 -13.50
CA HIS A 314 -1.88 4.06 -12.30
C HIS A 314 -3.34 4.30 -11.90
N SER A 315 -3.88 5.52 -12.02
CA SER A 315 -5.29 5.79 -11.72
C SER A 315 -6.22 4.99 -12.65
N VAL A 316 -5.85 4.88 -13.93
CA VAL A 316 -6.55 4.05 -14.93
C VAL A 316 -6.54 2.58 -14.53
N VAL A 317 -5.42 2.05 -14.01
CA VAL A 317 -5.31 0.67 -13.53
C VAL A 317 -6.24 0.42 -12.34
N LEU A 318 -6.31 1.35 -11.38
CA LEU A 318 -7.23 1.25 -10.24
C LEU A 318 -8.69 1.26 -10.70
N GLY A 319 -9.04 2.13 -11.67
CA GLY A 319 -10.36 2.14 -12.30
C GLY A 319 -10.70 0.81 -12.99
N LYS A 320 -9.75 0.24 -13.74
CA LYS A 320 -9.89 -1.08 -14.38
C LYS A 320 -10.06 -2.20 -13.36
N ALA A 321 -9.31 -2.17 -12.25
CA ALA A 321 -9.44 -3.13 -11.16
C ALA A 321 -10.83 -3.04 -10.51
N ARG A 322 -11.30 -1.82 -10.20
CA ARG A 322 -12.64 -1.60 -9.66
C ARG A 322 -13.74 -2.09 -10.60
N ALA A 323 -13.59 -1.86 -11.90
CA ALA A 323 -14.53 -2.36 -12.89
C ALA A 323 -14.56 -3.90 -12.92
N ARG A 324 -13.40 -4.56 -12.88
CA ARG A 324 -13.31 -6.03 -12.81
C ARG A 324 -13.96 -6.60 -11.55
N GLN A 325 -13.69 -6.02 -10.39
CA GLN A 325 -14.32 -6.44 -9.14
C GLN A 325 -15.84 -6.36 -9.21
N ARG A 326 -16.39 -5.36 -9.90
CA ARG A 326 -17.83 -5.25 -10.13
C ARG A 326 -18.36 -6.37 -11.03
N ILE A 327 -17.66 -6.66 -12.13
CA ILE A 327 -18.02 -7.74 -13.06
C ILE A 327 -17.96 -9.11 -12.37
N GLN A 328 -16.98 -9.32 -11.48
CA GLN A 328 -16.78 -10.55 -10.72
C GLN A 328 -17.67 -10.65 -9.47
N HIS A 329 -18.50 -9.63 -9.17
CA HIS A 329 -19.26 -9.54 -7.92
C HIS A 329 -18.36 -9.70 -6.65
N ASP A 330 -17.14 -9.16 -6.72
CA ASP A 330 -16.11 -9.30 -5.70
C ASP A 330 -16.28 -8.28 -4.57
N ASP A 331 -17.39 -8.34 -3.84
CA ASP A 331 -17.70 -7.40 -2.73
C ASP A 331 -16.67 -7.44 -1.60
N ARG A 332 -15.97 -8.56 -1.44
CA ARG A 332 -14.87 -8.72 -0.48
C ARG A 332 -13.55 -8.13 -0.97
N ARG A 333 -13.46 -7.75 -2.26
CA ARG A 333 -12.27 -7.19 -2.92
C ARG A 333 -11.04 -8.10 -2.81
N LYS A 334 -11.23 -9.40 -3.02
CA LYS A 334 -10.22 -10.46 -2.97
C LYS A 334 -9.75 -10.98 -4.33
N LEU A 335 -10.65 -10.99 -5.31
CA LEU A 335 -10.48 -11.68 -6.58
C LEU A 335 -9.58 -10.90 -7.55
N CYS A 336 -9.47 -9.58 -7.39
CA CYS A 336 -8.59 -8.72 -8.19
C CYS A 336 -7.59 -7.99 -7.28
N ILE A 337 -6.29 -8.17 -7.54
CA ILE A 337 -5.18 -7.43 -6.91
C ILE A 337 -4.59 -6.42 -7.91
N PRO A 338 -4.62 -5.11 -7.63
CA PRO A 338 -3.80 -4.16 -8.34
C PRO A 338 -2.34 -4.20 -7.84
N LEU A 339 -1.40 -4.26 -8.78
CA LEU A 339 0.03 -4.07 -8.57
C LEU A 339 0.46 -2.80 -9.31
N LEU A 340 0.99 -1.82 -8.59
CA LEU A 340 1.53 -0.59 -9.17
C LEU A 340 3.05 -0.54 -8.97
N ILE A 341 3.79 -0.26 -10.04
CA ILE A 341 5.26 -0.23 -10.04
C ILE A 341 5.74 1.18 -10.37
N HIS A 342 6.42 1.78 -9.41
CA HIS A 342 6.81 3.18 -9.41
C HIS A 342 8.34 3.35 -9.51
N GLY A 343 8.79 4.56 -9.87
CA GLY A 343 10.18 4.99 -9.66
C GLY A 343 10.30 5.83 -8.39
N ASP A 344 11.47 5.81 -7.75
CA ASP A 344 11.74 6.55 -6.50
C ASP A 344 11.56 8.06 -6.62
N ALA A 345 11.89 8.66 -7.77
CA ALA A 345 11.72 10.10 -7.98
C ALA A 345 10.26 10.48 -8.32
N SER A 346 9.56 9.64 -9.09
CA SER A 346 8.19 9.94 -9.54
C SER A 346 7.15 9.68 -8.46
N PHE A 347 7.36 8.69 -7.60
CA PHE A 347 6.42 8.29 -6.56
C PHE A 347 6.06 9.43 -5.57
N PRO A 348 7.01 10.12 -4.93
CA PRO A 348 6.71 11.31 -4.12
C PRO A 348 6.52 12.58 -4.96
N GLY A 349 7.06 12.62 -6.19
CA GLY A 349 7.14 13.84 -7.00
C GLY A 349 5.90 14.16 -7.83
N GLN A 350 5.02 13.19 -8.08
CA GLN A 350 3.79 13.38 -8.86
C GLN A 350 2.56 13.46 -7.96
N GLY A 351 1.85 14.60 -7.99
CA GLY A 351 0.69 14.85 -7.12
C GLY A 351 -0.44 13.81 -7.25
N ILE A 352 -0.59 13.19 -8.42
CA ILE A 352 -1.60 12.15 -8.65
C ILE A 352 -1.40 10.92 -7.74
N VAL A 353 -0.18 10.66 -7.24
CA VAL A 353 0.07 9.60 -6.26
C VAL A 353 -0.65 9.90 -4.94
N ALA A 354 -0.59 11.14 -4.46
CA ALA A 354 -1.34 11.58 -3.28
C ALA A 354 -2.85 11.49 -3.51
N GLU A 355 -3.31 11.90 -4.71
CA GLU A 355 -4.74 11.81 -5.08
C GLU A 355 -5.24 10.36 -5.03
N MET A 356 -4.48 9.41 -5.58
CA MET A 356 -4.82 7.97 -5.54
C MET A 356 -4.84 7.42 -4.11
N PHE A 357 -3.86 7.75 -3.27
CA PHE A 357 -3.87 7.33 -1.86
C PHE A 357 -5.08 7.89 -1.11
N ASN A 358 -5.44 9.15 -1.33
CA ASN A 358 -6.66 9.73 -0.75
C ASN A 358 -7.93 8.96 -1.17
N MET A 359 -7.93 8.33 -2.34
CA MET A 359 -9.06 7.55 -2.86
C MET A 359 -9.10 6.09 -2.37
N ALA A 360 -8.01 5.57 -1.78
CA ALA A 360 -7.83 4.15 -1.47
C ALA A 360 -8.95 3.53 -0.62
N HIS A 361 -9.53 4.32 0.31
CA HIS A 361 -10.58 3.87 1.23
C HIS A 361 -11.98 4.41 0.92
N LEU A 362 -12.14 5.22 -0.12
CA LEU A 362 -13.44 5.82 -0.45
C LEU A 362 -14.34 4.80 -1.16
N ASP A 363 -15.59 4.65 -0.74
CA ASP A 363 -16.51 3.60 -1.23
C ASP A 363 -16.61 3.51 -2.76
N GLY A 364 -16.59 4.67 -3.43
CA GLY A 364 -16.67 4.78 -4.87
C GLY A 364 -15.44 4.26 -5.61
N TYR A 365 -14.28 4.20 -4.95
CA TYR A 365 -12.96 3.99 -5.58
C TYR A 365 -12.14 2.86 -4.96
N ASN A 366 -12.48 2.43 -3.75
CA ASN A 366 -11.79 1.40 -2.99
C ASN A 366 -11.69 0.07 -3.78
N VAL A 367 -10.46 -0.39 -4.00
CA VAL A 367 -10.13 -1.66 -4.69
C VAL A 367 -9.66 -2.75 -3.73
N GLY A 368 -9.82 -2.56 -2.42
CA GLY A 368 -9.46 -3.51 -1.38
C GLY A 368 -7.95 -3.56 -1.11
N GLY A 369 -7.27 -2.44 -1.23
CA GLY A 369 -5.82 -2.34 -1.08
C GLY A 369 -5.06 -2.64 -2.37
N THR A 370 -4.01 -1.86 -2.61
CA THR A 370 -3.07 -1.98 -3.73
C THR A 370 -1.69 -2.42 -3.22
N ILE A 371 -1.02 -3.29 -3.97
CA ILE A 371 0.40 -3.61 -3.70
C ILE A 371 1.25 -2.68 -4.55
N HIS A 372 2.13 -1.92 -3.92
CA HIS A 372 3.02 -0.98 -4.59
C HIS A 372 4.45 -1.48 -4.52
N PHE A 373 5.11 -1.61 -5.67
CA PHE A 373 6.56 -1.79 -5.73
C PHE A 373 7.19 -0.47 -6.15
N VAL A 374 8.18 0.01 -5.40
CA VAL A 374 8.99 1.16 -5.81
C VAL A 374 10.36 0.66 -6.21
N VAL A 375 10.71 0.81 -7.49
CA VAL A 375 12.04 0.46 -8.00
C VAL A 375 12.99 1.60 -7.67
N ASN A 376 13.50 1.59 -6.44
CA ASN A 376 14.32 2.63 -5.87
C ASN A 376 15.79 2.42 -6.24
N ASN A 377 16.11 2.86 -7.45
CA ASN A 377 17.47 2.84 -7.98
C ASN A 377 18.30 4.06 -7.52
N GLN A 378 17.76 4.84 -6.58
CA GLN A 378 18.40 5.97 -5.90
C GLN A 378 18.76 7.13 -6.83
N ILE A 379 18.09 7.27 -7.98
CA ILE A 379 18.36 8.33 -8.97
C ILE A 379 17.17 8.57 -9.92
N GLY A 380 16.75 9.83 -10.05
CA GLY A 380 15.76 10.28 -11.03
C GLY A 380 16.42 10.93 -12.24
N PHE A 381 16.61 10.21 -13.34
CA PHE A 381 17.39 10.68 -14.50
C PHE A 381 18.84 11.06 -14.08
N THR A 382 19.11 12.35 -13.81
CA THR A 382 20.37 12.92 -13.33
C THR A 382 20.23 13.56 -11.94
N THR A 383 19.03 13.54 -11.35
CA THR A 383 18.68 14.17 -10.08
C THR A 383 18.88 13.17 -8.93
N ASN A 384 19.57 13.60 -7.88
CA ASN A 384 19.82 12.79 -6.70
C ASN A 384 18.58 12.78 -5.77
N PRO A 385 18.47 11.81 -4.83
CA PRO A 385 17.33 11.75 -3.92
C PRO A 385 17.11 13.02 -3.08
N HIS A 386 18.18 13.65 -2.60
CA HIS A 386 18.09 14.89 -1.80
C HIS A 386 17.51 16.09 -2.55
N ASP A 387 17.51 16.05 -3.89
CA ASP A 387 16.89 17.05 -4.76
C ASP A 387 15.49 16.61 -5.25
N SER A 388 15.08 15.37 -4.96
CA SER A 388 13.84 14.76 -5.48
C SER A 388 12.68 14.80 -4.49
N TYR A 389 12.95 14.65 -3.20
CA TYR A 389 11.94 14.65 -2.14
C TYR A 389 12.51 15.11 -0.80
N SER A 390 11.63 15.57 0.11
CA SER A 390 12.03 16.14 1.41
C SER A 390 12.00 15.14 2.58
N GLY A 391 11.39 13.98 2.40
CA GLY A 391 11.32 12.91 3.40
C GLY A 391 12.62 12.10 3.50
N ARG A 392 12.65 11.12 4.42
CA ARG A 392 13.77 10.17 4.50
C ARG A 392 13.68 9.14 3.38
N TYR A 393 12.46 8.69 3.10
CA TYR A 393 12.18 7.69 2.08
C TYR A 393 11.29 8.29 0.99
N CYS A 394 11.50 7.87 -0.25
CA CYS A 394 10.59 8.22 -1.35
C CYS A 394 9.15 7.74 -1.09
N THR A 395 8.98 6.78 -0.18
CA THR A 395 7.70 6.15 0.17
C THR A 395 6.94 6.81 1.31
N ASP A 396 7.46 7.87 1.92
CA ASP A 396 6.84 8.55 3.07
C ASP A 396 5.40 9.02 2.78
N ILE A 397 5.07 9.31 1.51
CA ILE A 397 3.73 9.67 1.05
C ILE A 397 2.67 8.60 1.40
N ALA A 398 3.03 7.31 1.41
CA ALA A 398 2.11 6.22 1.68
C ALA A 398 1.67 6.14 3.16
N LYS A 399 2.38 6.84 4.06
CA LYS A 399 1.99 6.93 5.48
C LYS A 399 0.64 7.61 5.65
N MET A 400 0.18 8.41 4.68
CA MET A 400 -1.12 9.09 4.71
C MET A 400 -2.33 8.13 4.79
N VAL A 401 -2.19 6.89 4.32
CA VAL A 401 -3.22 5.83 4.39
C VAL A 401 -2.89 4.73 5.40
N GLY A 402 -1.85 4.92 6.21
CA GLY A 402 -1.40 3.90 7.17
C GLY A 402 -0.98 2.58 6.48
N ALA A 403 -0.38 2.66 5.29
CA ALA A 403 0.19 1.49 4.62
C ALA A 403 1.49 1.07 5.33
N PRO A 404 1.72 -0.24 5.60
CA PRO A 404 3.05 -0.72 5.99
C PRO A 404 4.02 -0.60 4.82
N ILE A 405 5.28 -0.32 5.14
CA ILE A 405 6.35 -0.13 4.16
C ILE A 405 7.47 -1.11 4.48
N PHE A 406 7.84 -1.93 3.50
CA PHE A 406 8.96 -2.86 3.57
C PHE A 406 10.08 -2.35 2.65
N HIS A 407 11.16 -1.85 3.23
CA HIS A 407 12.37 -1.50 2.49
C HIS A 407 13.26 -2.74 2.40
N VAL A 408 13.50 -3.21 1.18
CA VAL A 408 14.23 -4.45 0.93
C VAL A 408 15.49 -4.20 0.13
N ASN A 409 16.56 -4.89 0.51
CA ASN A 409 17.81 -4.88 -0.27
C ASN A 409 17.62 -5.66 -1.57
N GLY A 410 17.75 -4.98 -2.71
CA GLY A 410 17.62 -5.55 -4.04
C GLY A 410 18.64 -6.64 -4.37
N ASP A 411 19.78 -6.69 -3.66
CA ASP A 411 20.77 -7.76 -3.80
C ASP A 411 20.46 -9.02 -2.96
N ASP A 412 19.45 -8.97 -2.08
CA ASP A 412 18.92 -10.15 -1.39
C ASP A 412 17.55 -10.53 -1.97
N PRO A 413 17.54 -11.38 -3.03
CA PRO A 413 16.29 -11.76 -3.67
C PRO A 413 15.41 -12.63 -2.77
N GLU A 414 15.96 -13.32 -1.76
CA GLU A 414 15.14 -14.06 -0.80
C GLU A 414 14.40 -13.10 0.14
N ALA A 415 15.07 -12.06 0.63
CA ALA A 415 14.44 -11.00 1.42
C ALA A 415 13.35 -10.27 0.62
N CYS A 416 13.62 -9.95 -0.65
CA CYS A 416 12.66 -9.35 -1.56
C CYS A 416 11.39 -10.20 -1.70
N VAL A 417 11.55 -11.51 -1.99
CA VAL A 417 10.45 -12.48 -2.11
C VAL A 417 9.70 -12.63 -0.77
N HIS A 418 10.40 -12.63 0.37
CA HIS A 418 9.78 -12.70 1.69
C HIS A 418 8.88 -11.49 1.99
N ALA A 419 9.31 -10.29 1.63
CA ALA A 419 8.50 -9.08 1.77
C ALA A 419 7.23 -9.13 0.91
N VAL A 420 7.31 -9.70 -0.30
CA VAL A 420 6.12 -9.90 -1.15
C VAL A 420 5.11 -10.85 -0.51
N GLN A 421 5.56 -11.96 0.09
CA GLN A 421 4.67 -12.88 0.80
C GLN A 421 3.90 -12.16 1.91
N MET A 422 4.60 -11.34 2.71
CA MET A 422 3.98 -10.52 3.75
C MET A 422 3.03 -9.47 3.17
N ALA A 423 3.40 -8.81 2.08
CA ALA A 423 2.59 -7.77 1.45
C ALA A 423 1.27 -8.31 0.90
N VAL A 424 1.31 -9.46 0.20
CA VAL A 424 0.11 -10.14 -0.29
C VAL A 424 -0.77 -10.57 0.87
N GLU A 425 -0.20 -11.19 1.90
CA GLU A 425 -0.99 -11.65 3.05
C GLU A 425 -1.62 -10.48 3.81
N TYR A 426 -0.90 -9.37 4.00
CA TYR A 426 -1.42 -8.18 4.65
C TYR A 426 -2.57 -7.56 3.86
N ARG A 427 -2.38 -7.35 2.55
CA ARG A 427 -3.43 -6.83 1.66
C ARG A 427 -4.66 -7.73 1.69
N GLN A 428 -4.45 -9.04 1.59
CA GLN A 428 -5.53 -10.02 1.64
C GLN A 428 -6.22 -10.11 3.01
N THR A 429 -5.56 -9.74 4.10
CA THR A 429 -6.14 -9.74 5.44
C THR A 429 -6.90 -8.44 5.73
N TYR A 430 -6.31 -7.30 5.39
CA TYR A 430 -6.76 -5.98 5.88
C TYR A 430 -7.36 -5.07 4.83
N ARG A 431 -7.28 -5.41 3.54
CA ARG A 431 -7.79 -4.57 2.44
C ARG A 431 -7.22 -3.16 2.44
N ASN A 432 -5.95 -3.05 2.80
CA ASN A 432 -5.21 -1.80 2.79
C ASN A 432 -4.00 -1.92 1.86
N ASP A 433 -3.55 -0.77 1.37
CA ASP A 433 -2.36 -0.63 0.53
C ASP A 433 -1.11 -1.09 1.30
N VAL A 434 -0.13 -1.59 0.56
CA VAL A 434 1.17 -2.04 1.09
C VAL A 434 2.27 -1.64 0.14
N ILE A 435 3.38 -1.14 0.68
CA ILE A 435 4.54 -0.71 -0.11
C ILE A 435 5.69 -1.68 0.10
N VAL A 436 6.32 -2.09 -1.00
CA VAL A 436 7.64 -2.73 -1.01
C VAL A 436 8.61 -1.83 -1.78
N ASP A 437 9.53 -1.22 -1.05
CA ASP A 437 10.56 -0.31 -1.55
C ASP A 437 11.83 -1.10 -1.85
N ILE A 438 12.12 -1.31 -3.13
CA ILE A 438 13.21 -2.15 -3.61
C ILE A 438 14.45 -1.27 -3.76
N TRP A 439 15.30 -1.27 -2.75
CA TRP A 439 16.57 -0.54 -2.77
C TRP A 439 17.53 -1.22 -3.73
N SER A 440 17.84 -0.52 -4.82
CA SER A 440 18.55 -1.07 -5.96
C SER A 440 19.52 -0.03 -6.53
N TYR A 441 20.02 -0.29 -7.73
CA TYR A 441 20.78 0.69 -8.51
C TYR A 441 20.44 0.56 -10.00
N ARG A 442 20.89 1.53 -10.80
CA ARG A 442 20.74 1.51 -12.26
C ARG A 442 22.09 1.30 -12.94
N LYS A 443 22.31 0.13 -13.55
CA LYS A 443 23.61 -0.25 -14.14
C LYS A 443 24.08 0.75 -15.21
N HIS A 444 23.17 1.18 -16.08
CA HIS A 444 23.41 2.09 -17.20
C HIS A 444 22.96 3.53 -16.89
N GLY A 445 23.13 4.45 -17.84
CA GLY A 445 22.49 5.77 -17.79
C GLY A 445 20.96 5.71 -17.76
N HIS A 446 20.26 6.85 -17.83
CA HIS A 446 18.78 6.83 -17.77
C HIS A 446 18.18 5.99 -18.90
N ASN A 447 18.81 6.10 -20.07
CA ASN A 447 18.70 5.16 -21.18
C ASN A 447 20.11 4.62 -21.51
N GLU A 448 20.19 3.60 -22.35
CA GLU A 448 21.46 2.88 -22.58
C GLU A 448 22.53 3.66 -23.35
N SER A 449 22.18 4.80 -23.95
CA SER A 449 23.12 5.70 -24.64
C SER A 449 23.57 6.91 -23.80
N ASP A 450 23.02 7.06 -22.60
CA ASP A 450 23.30 8.18 -21.70
C ASP A 450 24.54 7.91 -20.84
N GLU A 451 25.37 8.93 -20.60
CA GLU A 451 26.60 8.84 -19.80
C GLU A 451 26.37 9.44 -18.40
N PRO A 452 26.08 8.60 -17.39
CA PRO A 452 25.67 9.08 -16.09
C PRO A 452 26.84 9.53 -15.20
N ALA A 453 28.09 9.19 -15.53
CA ALA A 453 29.24 9.66 -14.78
C ALA A 453 29.46 11.18 -14.90
N TYR A 454 28.78 11.86 -15.84
CA TYR A 454 28.78 13.33 -15.93
C TYR A 454 28.18 14.01 -14.70
N THR A 455 27.20 13.38 -14.05
CA THR A 455 26.49 13.94 -12.89
C THR A 455 26.61 13.09 -11.63
N GLN A 456 26.80 11.76 -11.73
CA GLN A 456 26.95 10.82 -10.60
C GLN A 456 28.24 9.97 -10.67
N PRO A 457 29.43 10.59 -10.76
CA PRO A 457 30.68 9.85 -10.98
C PRO A 457 31.01 8.84 -9.87
N GLU A 458 30.78 9.19 -8.59
CA GLU A 458 31.07 8.30 -7.46
C GLU A 458 30.14 7.08 -7.45
N MET A 459 28.83 7.30 -7.59
CA MET A 459 27.84 6.21 -7.63
C MET A 459 28.16 5.23 -8.76
N TYR A 460 28.48 5.72 -9.96
CA TYR A 460 28.79 4.85 -11.09
C TYR A 460 30.18 4.19 -11.00
N ASN A 461 31.12 4.75 -10.23
CA ASN A 461 32.34 4.05 -9.85
C ASN A 461 32.05 2.84 -8.96
N ASP A 462 31.12 2.96 -8.03
CA ASP A 462 30.71 1.87 -7.13
C ASP A 462 29.94 0.80 -7.93
N ILE A 463 28.96 1.19 -8.75
CA ILE A 463 28.18 0.30 -9.62
C ILE A 463 29.08 -0.49 -10.60
N ARG A 464 30.18 0.08 -11.07
CA ARG A 464 31.15 -0.62 -11.93
C ARG A 464 31.90 -1.74 -11.20
N LYS A 465 32.17 -1.57 -9.90
CA LYS A 465 32.85 -2.56 -9.05
C LYS A 465 31.87 -3.58 -8.46
N HIS A 466 30.58 -3.23 -8.43
CA HIS A 466 29.54 -4.05 -7.85
C HIS A 466 29.19 -5.25 -8.73
N LYS A 467 29.13 -6.44 -8.11
CA LYS A 467 28.73 -7.68 -8.79
C LYS A 467 27.21 -7.67 -9.02
N PRO A 468 26.71 -8.15 -10.17
CA PRO A 468 25.28 -8.31 -10.40
C PRO A 468 24.61 -9.24 -9.37
N VAL A 469 23.36 -8.95 -9.00
CA VAL A 469 22.58 -9.77 -8.07
C VAL A 469 22.45 -11.23 -8.52
N THR A 470 22.37 -11.48 -9.83
CA THR A 470 22.38 -12.83 -10.41
C THR A 470 23.63 -13.62 -10.02
N GLU A 471 24.79 -12.98 -10.02
CA GLU A 471 26.06 -13.61 -9.64
C GLU A 471 26.16 -13.79 -8.13
N LEU A 472 25.81 -12.76 -7.36
CA LEU A 472 25.81 -12.81 -5.89
C LEU A 472 24.94 -13.98 -5.38
N TYR A 473 23.74 -14.11 -5.92
CA TYR A 473 22.82 -15.16 -5.49
C TYR A 473 23.25 -16.55 -5.97
N ALA A 474 23.79 -16.68 -7.20
CA ALA A 474 24.34 -17.93 -7.68
C ALA A 474 25.52 -18.42 -6.81
N GLU A 475 26.46 -17.53 -6.47
CA GLU A 475 27.58 -17.83 -5.58
C GLU A 475 27.10 -18.31 -4.20
N GLN A 476 26.06 -17.67 -3.66
CA GLN A 476 25.41 -18.09 -2.42
C GLN A 476 24.85 -19.53 -2.53
N LEU A 477 24.08 -19.83 -3.58
CA LEU A 477 23.46 -21.15 -3.73
C LEU A 477 24.48 -22.26 -4.00
N ILE A 478 25.58 -21.96 -4.72
CA ILE A 478 26.69 -22.89 -4.93
C ILE A 478 27.40 -23.18 -3.61
N LYS A 479 27.68 -22.14 -2.80
CA LYS A 479 28.27 -22.31 -1.46
C LYS A 479 27.38 -23.16 -0.55
N GLN A 480 26.06 -23.01 -0.66
CA GLN A 480 25.07 -23.82 0.05
C GLN A 480 24.86 -25.22 -0.57
N LYS A 481 25.53 -25.55 -1.68
CA LYS A 481 25.43 -26.82 -2.42
C LYS A 481 24.02 -27.12 -2.96
N ILE A 482 23.23 -26.07 -3.22
CA ILE A 482 21.88 -26.20 -3.78
C ILE A 482 21.93 -26.40 -5.31
N ILE A 483 22.89 -25.73 -5.96
CA ILE A 483 23.21 -25.89 -7.38
C ILE A 483 24.73 -26.05 -7.58
N THR A 484 25.12 -26.49 -8.77
CA THR A 484 26.51 -26.46 -9.24
C THR A 484 26.73 -25.33 -10.25
N GLU A 485 27.99 -24.94 -10.49
CA GLU A 485 28.32 -23.99 -11.56
C GLU A 485 27.88 -24.51 -12.94
N SER A 486 27.96 -25.83 -13.18
CA SER A 486 27.48 -26.43 -14.43
C SER A 486 25.98 -26.22 -14.63
N GLN A 487 25.16 -26.35 -13.58
CA GLN A 487 23.72 -26.14 -13.67
C GLN A 487 23.38 -24.67 -13.93
N ARG A 488 24.15 -23.73 -13.35
CA ARG A 488 23.99 -22.30 -13.64
C ARG A 488 24.28 -22.00 -15.12
N GLN A 489 25.38 -22.52 -15.66
CA GLN A 489 25.75 -22.30 -17.06
C GLN A 489 24.73 -22.92 -18.03
N GLU A 490 24.19 -24.09 -17.70
CA GLU A 490 23.13 -24.74 -18.46
C GLU A 490 21.86 -23.86 -18.53
N MET A 491 21.43 -23.27 -17.41
CA MET A 491 20.28 -22.35 -17.42
C MET A 491 20.50 -21.14 -18.34
N ILE A 492 21.70 -20.55 -18.31
CA ILE A 492 22.05 -19.40 -19.16
C ILE A 492 22.02 -19.81 -20.64
N HIS A 493 22.65 -20.95 -20.97
CA HIS A 493 22.74 -21.44 -22.34
C HIS A 493 21.36 -21.74 -22.92
N GLU A 494 20.50 -22.43 -22.16
CA GLU A 494 19.14 -22.75 -22.57
C GLU A 494 18.33 -21.49 -22.94
N ILE A 495 18.36 -20.46 -22.09
CA ILE A 495 17.64 -19.20 -22.35
C ILE A 495 18.23 -18.48 -23.57
N ARG A 496 19.56 -18.46 -23.71
CA ARG A 496 20.25 -17.84 -24.83
C ARG A 496 19.90 -18.51 -26.16
N ASP A 497 19.86 -19.84 -26.20
CA ASP A 497 19.52 -20.59 -27.40
C ASP A 497 18.10 -20.25 -27.88
N PHE A 498 17.13 -20.18 -26.96
CA PHE A 498 15.77 -19.75 -27.31
C PHE A 498 15.71 -18.31 -27.87
N LEU A 499 16.52 -17.39 -27.34
CA LEU A 499 16.61 -16.02 -27.83
C LEU A 499 17.25 -15.97 -29.23
N ASP A 500 18.35 -16.68 -29.46
CA ASP A 500 19.03 -16.75 -30.76
C ASP A 500 18.12 -17.38 -31.82
N GLU A 501 17.43 -18.48 -31.51
CA GLU A 501 16.47 -19.12 -32.43
C GLU A 501 15.29 -18.20 -32.76
N SER A 502 14.75 -17.49 -31.77
CA SER A 502 13.64 -16.56 -31.96
C SER A 502 14.02 -15.37 -32.84
N GLN A 503 15.18 -14.76 -32.61
CA GLN A 503 15.69 -13.69 -33.45
C GLN A 503 15.80 -14.13 -34.90
N GLN A 504 16.36 -15.33 -35.15
CA GLN A 504 16.49 -15.85 -36.51
C GLN A 504 15.13 -16.09 -37.19
N ARG A 505 14.13 -16.61 -36.46
CA ARG A 505 12.78 -16.82 -37.01
C ARG A 505 12.10 -15.53 -37.45
N VAL A 506 12.20 -14.47 -36.65
CA VAL A 506 11.50 -13.20 -36.90
C VAL A 506 12.02 -12.45 -38.12
N ILE A 507 13.31 -12.60 -38.44
CA ILE A 507 13.90 -12.00 -39.64
C ILE A 507 13.15 -12.47 -40.90
N ASP A 508 12.80 -13.76 -40.96
CA ASP A 508 12.12 -14.36 -42.11
C ASP A 508 10.59 -14.30 -41.99
N HIS A 509 10.06 -14.38 -40.77
CA HIS A 509 8.63 -14.53 -40.46
C HIS A 509 8.23 -13.64 -39.27
N PRO A 510 8.07 -12.31 -39.47
CA PRO A 510 7.60 -11.42 -38.41
C PRO A 510 6.20 -11.80 -37.93
N VAL A 511 5.93 -11.66 -36.63
CA VAL A 511 4.65 -12.00 -36.01
C VAL A 511 3.95 -10.75 -35.47
N TYR A 512 2.63 -10.73 -35.50
CA TYR A 512 1.88 -9.59 -34.98
C TYR A 512 2.08 -9.45 -33.45
N PRO A 513 2.61 -8.31 -32.96
CA PRO A 513 3.07 -8.19 -31.57
C PRO A 513 1.93 -7.97 -30.58
N ASN A 514 0.77 -7.50 -31.04
CA ASN A 514 -0.36 -7.10 -30.21
C ASN A 514 -1.44 -8.19 -30.12
N ILE A 515 -2.23 -8.16 -29.04
CA ILE A 515 -3.41 -9.02 -28.89
C ILE A 515 -4.64 -8.21 -29.32
N PRO A 516 -5.42 -8.65 -30.33
CA PRO A 516 -6.61 -7.92 -30.77
C PRO A 516 -7.62 -7.72 -29.62
N PRO A 517 -8.14 -6.50 -29.40
CA PRO A 517 -9.00 -6.19 -28.25
C PRO A 517 -10.41 -6.81 -28.38
N PHE A 518 -10.94 -6.93 -29.60
CA PHE A 518 -12.31 -7.40 -29.88
C PHE A 518 -12.37 -8.90 -30.22
N ARG A 519 -11.63 -9.74 -29.50
CA ARG A 519 -11.58 -11.19 -29.75
C ARG A 519 -12.70 -11.94 -29.02
N THR A 520 -12.98 -13.15 -29.50
CA THR A 520 -13.94 -14.08 -28.87
C THR A 520 -13.54 -14.39 -27.43
N LYS A 521 -14.54 -14.67 -26.57
CA LYS A 521 -14.38 -14.94 -25.13
C LYS A 521 -13.84 -13.76 -24.31
N THR A 522 -13.98 -12.53 -24.80
CA THR A 522 -13.74 -11.31 -24.01
C THR A 522 -15.05 -10.60 -23.72
N ILE A 523 -15.06 -9.71 -22.73
CA ILE A 523 -16.23 -8.86 -22.44
C ILE A 523 -16.60 -7.92 -23.60
N TRP A 524 -15.73 -7.79 -24.61
CA TRP A 524 -15.93 -6.94 -25.79
C TRP A 524 -16.20 -7.76 -27.06
N GLU A 525 -16.45 -9.07 -26.90
CA GLU A 525 -16.87 -9.93 -28.00
C GLU A 525 -18.13 -9.37 -28.69
N GLY A 526 -18.07 -9.23 -30.01
CA GLY A 526 -19.15 -8.67 -30.82
C GLY A 526 -19.09 -7.14 -31.00
N LEU A 527 -18.21 -6.43 -30.30
CA LEU A 527 -17.93 -5.02 -30.60
C LEU A 527 -16.98 -4.91 -31.79
N VAL A 528 -17.20 -3.87 -32.61
CA VAL A 528 -16.35 -3.55 -33.77
C VAL A 528 -15.95 -2.08 -33.65
N GLY A 529 -14.67 -1.78 -33.72
CA GLY A 529 -14.16 -0.41 -33.80
C GLY A 529 -14.42 0.16 -35.18
N ASP A 530 -15.65 0.61 -35.46
CA ASP A 530 -16.00 1.29 -36.71
C ASP A 530 -16.17 2.79 -36.43
N ALA A 531 -15.35 3.62 -37.08
CA ALA A 531 -15.36 5.08 -36.95
C ALA A 531 -16.51 5.76 -37.74
N ILE A 532 -17.28 4.99 -38.51
CA ILE A 532 -18.38 5.51 -39.31
C ILE A 532 -19.58 5.78 -38.40
N GLN A 533 -20.18 6.97 -38.53
CA GLN A 533 -21.43 7.34 -37.86
C GLN A 533 -22.54 6.37 -38.27
N ARG A 534 -22.83 5.39 -37.43
CA ARG A 534 -23.96 4.49 -37.59
C ARG A 534 -25.21 5.15 -37.01
N VAL A 535 -26.31 5.09 -37.76
CA VAL A 535 -27.65 5.37 -37.22
C VAL A 535 -28.00 4.19 -36.32
N VAL A 536 -28.05 4.42 -35.01
CA VAL A 536 -28.45 3.42 -34.01
C VAL A 536 -29.88 3.69 -33.55
N ASP A 537 -30.68 2.64 -33.45
CA ASP A 537 -32.02 2.74 -32.86
C ASP A 537 -31.87 2.93 -31.36
N THR A 538 -32.37 4.06 -30.86
CA THR A 538 -32.36 4.45 -29.44
C THR A 538 -33.78 4.70 -28.93
N THR A 539 -34.79 4.18 -29.65
CA THR A 539 -36.18 4.31 -29.25
C THR A 539 -36.49 3.48 -28.00
N VAL A 540 -37.34 4.01 -27.13
CA VAL A 540 -37.78 3.37 -25.88
C VAL A 540 -39.30 3.44 -25.83
N SER A 541 -39.95 2.38 -25.35
CA SER A 541 -41.42 2.38 -25.28
C SER A 541 -41.93 3.35 -24.23
N THR A 542 -43.07 4.01 -24.50
CA THR A 542 -43.72 4.89 -23.50
C THR A 542 -44.02 4.15 -22.20
N GLN A 543 -44.33 2.85 -22.26
CA GLN A 543 -44.59 2.03 -21.07
C GLN A 543 -43.36 1.91 -20.17
N GLU A 544 -42.17 1.74 -20.73
CA GLU A 544 -40.91 1.73 -19.97
C GLU A 544 -40.60 3.10 -19.38
N LEU A 545 -40.81 4.18 -20.14
CA LEU A 545 -40.63 5.53 -19.65
C LEU A 545 -41.55 5.83 -18.45
N VAL A 546 -42.83 5.42 -18.51
CA VAL A 546 -43.77 5.52 -17.37
C VAL A 546 -43.26 4.75 -16.16
N LYS A 547 -42.72 3.54 -16.36
CA LYS A 547 -42.19 2.70 -15.29
C LYS A 547 -41.00 3.36 -14.58
N ILE A 548 -40.07 3.93 -15.36
CA ILE A 548 -38.91 4.66 -14.83
C ILE A 548 -39.37 5.91 -14.09
N ALA A 549 -40.23 6.73 -14.70
CA ALA A 549 -40.80 7.94 -14.11
C ALA A 549 -41.46 7.67 -12.75
N LYS A 550 -42.31 6.64 -12.69
CA LYS A 550 -42.95 6.20 -11.45
C LYS A 550 -41.94 5.84 -10.36
N ALA A 551 -40.90 5.08 -10.70
CA ALA A 551 -39.85 4.74 -9.74
C ALA A 551 -39.13 5.99 -9.21
N LEU A 552 -38.75 6.92 -10.11
CA LEU A 552 -38.09 8.19 -9.76
C LEU A 552 -38.95 9.10 -8.87
N GLY A 553 -40.28 9.01 -8.96
CA GLY A 553 -41.22 9.74 -8.12
C GLY A 553 -41.62 9.04 -6.82
N THR A 554 -41.17 7.79 -6.59
CA THR A 554 -41.59 6.98 -5.46
C THR A 554 -40.48 6.83 -4.42
N THR A 555 -40.84 6.91 -3.13
CA THR A 555 -39.96 6.61 -2.01
C THR A 555 -40.58 5.51 -1.13
N PRO A 556 -39.78 4.74 -0.38
CA PRO A 556 -40.30 3.81 0.62
C PRO A 556 -41.22 4.51 1.63
N GLU A 557 -42.19 3.78 2.21
CA GLU A 557 -43.11 4.35 3.20
C GLU A 557 -42.39 4.91 4.44
N SER A 558 -41.26 4.30 4.82
CA SER A 558 -40.42 4.72 5.93
C SER A 558 -39.54 5.94 5.62
N PHE A 559 -39.48 6.38 4.36
CA PHE A 559 -38.60 7.47 3.92
C PHE A 559 -39.31 8.82 4.02
N THR A 560 -38.69 9.76 4.73
CA THR A 560 -39.15 11.14 4.89
C THR A 560 -38.39 12.07 3.94
N PRO A 561 -38.94 12.42 2.75
CA PRO A 561 -38.27 13.34 1.84
C PRO A 561 -38.25 14.77 2.40
N HIS A 562 -37.16 15.49 2.13
CA HIS A 562 -37.07 16.93 2.43
C HIS A 562 -38.23 17.69 1.76
N LYS A 563 -38.83 18.66 2.47
CA LYS A 563 -40.07 19.35 2.04
C LYS A 563 -39.99 19.95 0.63
N LYS A 564 -38.83 20.50 0.25
CA LYS A 564 -38.60 21.09 -1.08
C LYS A 564 -38.56 20.05 -2.23
N LEU A 565 -38.31 18.77 -1.94
CA LEU A 565 -38.21 17.71 -2.96
C LEU A 565 -39.55 17.05 -3.27
N ARG A 566 -40.59 17.26 -2.45
CA ARG A 566 -41.92 16.64 -2.68
C ARG A 566 -42.53 17.02 -4.02
N LYS A 567 -42.37 18.29 -4.43
CA LYS A 567 -42.83 18.77 -5.74
C LYS A 567 -42.07 18.11 -6.89
N LEU A 568 -40.75 17.94 -6.73
CA LEU A 568 -39.89 17.28 -7.71
C LEU A 568 -40.28 15.81 -7.88
N LEU A 569 -40.52 15.09 -6.78
CA LEU A 569 -40.95 13.69 -6.79
C LEU A 569 -42.30 13.52 -7.50
N ALA A 570 -43.28 14.38 -7.17
CA ALA A 570 -44.59 14.35 -7.82
C ALA A 570 -44.48 14.60 -9.33
N TYR A 571 -43.71 15.63 -9.74
CA TYR A 571 -43.42 15.89 -11.15
C TYR A 571 -42.78 14.68 -11.84
N ARG A 572 -41.73 14.10 -11.25
CA ARG A 572 -41.06 12.91 -11.82
C ARG A 572 -41.98 11.71 -11.97
N GLY A 573 -42.82 11.44 -10.97
CA GLY A 573 -43.73 10.30 -10.97
C GLY A 573 -44.81 10.37 -12.06
N ASN A 574 -45.22 11.59 -12.42
CA ASN A 574 -46.37 11.82 -13.29
C ASN A 574 -46.01 12.36 -14.68
N SER A 575 -44.76 12.77 -14.90
CA SER A 575 -44.38 13.59 -16.06
C SER A 575 -44.72 12.97 -17.40
N ILE A 576 -44.60 11.64 -17.52
CA ILE A 576 -44.92 10.88 -18.74
C ILE A 576 -46.43 10.66 -18.89
N THR A 577 -47.13 10.35 -17.80
CA THR A 577 -48.57 10.07 -17.83
C THR A 577 -49.42 11.31 -18.03
N GLU A 578 -48.95 12.46 -17.56
CA GLU A 578 -49.59 13.77 -17.71
C GLU A 578 -49.10 14.53 -18.96
N GLU A 579 -48.26 13.89 -19.80
CA GLU A 579 -47.69 14.49 -21.03
C GLU A 579 -47.05 15.88 -20.80
N THR A 580 -46.42 16.05 -19.64
CA THR A 580 -45.75 17.31 -19.28
C THR A 580 -44.45 17.49 -20.06
N SER A 581 -44.04 18.74 -20.29
CA SER A 581 -42.71 19.02 -20.87
C SER A 581 -41.60 18.51 -19.95
N LEU A 582 -40.70 17.70 -20.49
CA LEU A 582 -39.57 17.13 -19.76
C LEU A 582 -38.40 18.11 -19.70
N ASP A 583 -37.87 18.31 -18.49
CA ASP A 583 -36.60 19.02 -18.28
C ASP A 583 -35.39 18.11 -18.51
N TRP A 584 -34.20 18.73 -18.55
CA TRP A 584 -32.94 18.02 -18.83
C TRP A 584 -32.67 16.89 -17.85
N ALA A 585 -32.90 17.12 -16.55
CA ALA A 585 -32.67 16.13 -15.51
C ALA A 585 -33.60 14.92 -15.64
N MET A 586 -34.86 15.13 -16.02
CA MET A 586 -35.77 14.02 -16.29
C MET A 586 -35.32 13.23 -17.53
N GLY A 587 -34.93 13.91 -18.62
CA GLY A 587 -34.38 13.25 -19.81
C GLY A 587 -33.14 12.40 -19.51
N GLU A 588 -32.20 12.93 -18.73
CA GLU A 588 -31.00 12.22 -18.27
C GLU A 588 -31.34 10.96 -17.47
N LEU A 589 -32.22 11.07 -16.47
CA LEU A 589 -32.59 9.93 -15.61
C LEU A 589 -33.43 8.88 -16.35
N LEU A 590 -34.25 9.28 -17.33
CA LEU A 590 -34.97 8.36 -18.21
C LEU A 590 -34.00 7.54 -19.07
N ALA A 591 -32.98 8.20 -19.65
CA ALA A 591 -31.95 7.52 -20.43
C ALA A 591 -31.12 6.53 -19.58
N TYR A 592 -30.77 6.90 -18.35
CA TYR A 592 -30.14 5.95 -17.44
C TYR A 592 -31.08 4.80 -17.09
N GLY A 593 -32.34 5.08 -16.78
CA GLY A 593 -33.32 4.07 -16.42
C GLY A 593 -33.56 3.05 -17.54
N SER A 594 -33.60 3.48 -18.80
CA SER A 594 -33.77 2.56 -19.94
C SER A 594 -32.57 1.63 -20.07
N LEU A 595 -31.35 2.15 -19.99
CA LEU A 595 -30.13 1.34 -19.98
C LEU A 595 -30.14 0.30 -18.85
N LEU A 596 -30.56 0.69 -17.64
CA LEU A 596 -30.65 -0.24 -16.51
C LEU A 596 -31.68 -1.35 -16.75
N ILE A 597 -32.84 -1.03 -17.34
CA ILE A 597 -33.86 -2.03 -17.72
C ILE A 597 -33.31 -3.03 -18.73
N GLU A 598 -32.54 -2.55 -19.71
CA GLU A 598 -31.88 -3.37 -20.75
C GLU A 598 -30.70 -4.21 -20.22
N GLY A 599 -30.28 -4.00 -18.97
CA GLY A 599 -29.19 -4.74 -18.34
C GLY A 599 -27.82 -4.07 -18.45
N SER A 600 -27.74 -2.84 -18.96
CA SER A 600 -26.52 -2.04 -19.01
C SER A 600 -26.32 -1.28 -17.71
N ALA A 601 -25.27 -1.63 -16.96
CA ALA A 601 -24.95 -0.94 -15.72
C ALA A 601 -24.41 0.47 -15.97
N VAL A 602 -24.89 1.46 -15.21
CA VAL A 602 -24.42 2.85 -15.27
C VAL A 602 -23.48 3.13 -14.09
N ARG A 603 -22.40 3.86 -14.33
CA ARG A 603 -21.57 4.46 -13.28
C ARG A 603 -21.44 5.95 -13.53
N LEU A 604 -21.74 6.76 -12.52
CA LEU A 604 -21.59 8.21 -12.56
C LEU A 604 -20.82 8.66 -11.32
N THR A 605 -19.71 9.36 -11.53
CA THR A 605 -18.87 9.84 -10.43
C THR A 605 -18.38 11.25 -10.74
N GLY A 606 -18.21 12.06 -9.71
CA GLY A 606 -17.77 13.45 -9.82
C GLY A 606 -18.21 14.26 -8.61
N GLN A 607 -17.75 15.51 -8.53
CA GLN A 607 -18.04 16.35 -7.38
C GLN A 607 -19.55 16.67 -7.34
N ASP A 608 -20.18 16.37 -6.20
CA ASP A 608 -21.61 16.57 -5.94
C ASP A 608 -22.59 15.92 -6.93
N VAL A 609 -22.19 14.91 -7.72
CA VAL A 609 -23.03 14.34 -8.80
C VAL A 609 -24.30 13.67 -8.31
N GLU A 610 -24.33 13.18 -7.07
CA GLU A 610 -25.50 12.54 -6.44
C GLU A 610 -26.72 13.48 -6.41
N ARG A 611 -26.49 14.74 -6.01
CA ARG A 611 -27.48 15.82 -6.04
C ARG A 611 -27.48 16.54 -7.39
N GLY A 612 -26.30 16.67 -7.99
CA GLY A 612 -25.97 17.60 -9.05
C GLY A 612 -25.58 18.97 -8.49
N THR A 613 -24.52 19.57 -9.03
CA THR A 613 -24.02 20.91 -8.67
C THR A 613 -25.15 21.93 -8.68
N PHE A 614 -25.98 21.95 -9.73
CA PHE A 614 -27.13 22.85 -9.88
C PHE A 614 -28.42 22.35 -9.20
N SER A 615 -28.33 21.37 -8.28
CA SER A 615 -29.48 20.80 -7.56
C SER A 615 -30.61 20.30 -8.46
N HIS A 616 -30.28 19.71 -9.61
CA HIS A 616 -31.25 19.25 -10.61
C HIS A 616 -31.41 17.73 -10.61
N ARG A 617 -30.34 16.96 -10.33
CA ARG A 617 -30.32 15.51 -10.55
C ARG A 617 -30.99 14.73 -9.44
N HIS A 618 -30.63 14.95 -8.17
CA HIS A 618 -31.20 14.21 -7.03
C HIS A 618 -31.35 12.69 -7.31
N ALA A 619 -30.32 12.06 -7.87
CA ALA A 619 -30.32 10.62 -8.15
C ALA A 619 -30.18 9.82 -6.85
N VAL A 620 -29.47 10.40 -5.87
CA VAL A 620 -29.48 9.95 -4.47
C VAL A 620 -30.24 11.00 -3.66
N MET A 621 -31.19 10.53 -2.87
CA MET A 621 -31.91 11.33 -1.89
C MET A 621 -31.55 10.88 -0.49
N PHE A 622 -31.60 11.80 0.46
CA PHE A 622 -31.31 11.53 1.86
C PHE A 622 -32.58 11.70 2.68
N ASP A 623 -32.85 10.74 3.54
CA ASP A 623 -33.95 10.80 4.49
C ASP A 623 -33.73 11.98 5.45
N ASN A 624 -34.75 12.83 5.60
CA ASN A 624 -34.63 14.07 6.35
C ASN A 624 -34.52 13.87 7.88
N GLN A 625 -34.77 12.66 8.38
CA GLN A 625 -34.68 12.34 9.81
C GLN A 625 -33.43 11.53 10.16
N THR A 626 -33.03 10.62 9.28
CA THR A 626 -31.99 9.62 9.55
C THR A 626 -30.73 9.81 8.71
N GLY A 627 -30.80 10.55 7.61
CA GLY A 627 -29.70 10.66 6.64
C GLY A 627 -29.50 9.42 5.78
N ALA A 628 -30.37 8.40 5.88
CA ALA A 628 -30.30 7.21 5.05
C ALA A 628 -30.46 7.56 3.56
N GLN A 629 -29.65 6.93 2.71
CA GLN A 629 -29.68 7.15 1.27
C GLN A 629 -30.79 6.32 0.60
N HIS A 630 -31.47 6.92 -0.38
CA HIS A 630 -32.41 6.27 -1.28
C HIS A 630 -32.04 6.58 -2.74
N ILE A 631 -31.78 5.52 -3.52
CA ILE A 631 -31.44 5.61 -4.95
C ILE A 631 -32.61 5.07 -5.75
N ALA A 632 -33.58 5.93 -6.05
CA ALA A 632 -34.87 5.53 -6.63
C ALA A 632 -34.73 4.78 -7.97
N ILE A 633 -33.75 5.18 -8.79
CA ILE A 633 -33.50 4.58 -10.11
C ILE A 633 -33.03 3.11 -10.03
N ASN A 634 -32.57 2.64 -8.87
CA ASN A 634 -32.23 1.24 -8.63
C ASN A 634 -33.45 0.37 -8.24
N SER A 635 -34.67 0.94 -8.23
CA SER A 635 -35.92 0.28 -7.83
C SER A 635 -36.99 0.28 -8.93
N ILE A 636 -36.59 0.26 -10.22
CA ILE A 636 -37.52 0.25 -11.36
C ILE A 636 -38.10 -1.16 -11.58
N GLN A 637 -37.25 -2.20 -11.53
CA GLN A 637 -37.64 -3.61 -11.61
C GLN A 637 -36.64 -4.55 -10.95
N LYS A 638 -37.03 -5.81 -10.68
CA LYS A 638 -36.17 -6.77 -9.97
C LYS A 638 -34.94 -7.21 -10.79
N SER A 639 -35.05 -7.30 -12.11
CA SER A 639 -34.02 -7.84 -13.01
C SER A 639 -33.15 -6.78 -13.69
N GLN A 640 -33.24 -5.51 -13.28
CA GLN A 640 -32.43 -4.44 -13.88
C GLN A 640 -30.95 -4.53 -13.48
N ALA A 641 -30.10 -3.89 -14.27
CA ALA A 641 -28.77 -3.50 -13.82
C ALA A 641 -28.83 -2.35 -12.80
N LEU A 642 -27.70 -2.09 -12.13
CA LEU A 642 -27.60 -1.07 -11.09
C LEU A 642 -26.86 0.17 -11.56
N MET A 643 -27.36 1.35 -11.15
CA MET A 643 -26.60 2.59 -11.17
C MET A 643 -25.70 2.65 -9.94
N CYS A 644 -24.41 2.90 -10.18
CA CYS A 644 -23.41 3.17 -9.17
C CYS A 644 -23.05 4.65 -9.26
N ILE A 645 -23.58 5.45 -8.33
CA ILE A 645 -23.39 6.89 -8.29
C ILE A 645 -22.67 7.29 -7.01
N HIS A 646 -21.61 8.10 -7.13
CA HIS A 646 -20.79 8.52 -6.00
C HIS A 646 -20.36 9.96 -6.17
N ASN A 647 -20.44 10.75 -5.09
CA ASN A 647 -19.69 11.99 -5.03
C ASN A 647 -18.19 11.67 -4.98
N SER A 648 -17.41 12.27 -5.88
CA SER A 648 -15.95 12.15 -5.87
C SER A 648 -15.35 12.99 -4.74
N PRO A 649 -14.11 12.68 -4.30
CA PRO A 649 -13.31 13.68 -3.58
C PRO A 649 -13.02 14.88 -4.49
N LEU A 650 -12.46 15.94 -3.90
CA LEU A 650 -12.07 17.16 -4.60
C LEU A 650 -10.76 16.94 -5.37
N THR A 651 -10.84 16.13 -6.43
CA THR A 651 -9.72 15.72 -7.27
C THR A 651 -10.21 15.51 -8.69
N GLU A 652 -9.45 15.99 -9.68
CA GLU A 652 -9.80 15.86 -11.09
C GLU A 652 -8.95 14.78 -11.77
N SER A 653 -7.62 14.84 -11.61
CA SER A 653 -6.67 14.02 -12.38
C SER A 653 -6.79 12.53 -12.12
N ALA A 654 -6.87 12.11 -10.86
CA ALA A 654 -7.03 10.69 -10.51
C ALA A 654 -8.48 10.18 -10.67
N CYS A 655 -9.47 11.08 -10.70
CA CYS A 655 -10.88 10.72 -10.82
C CYS A 655 -11.30 10.46 -12.27
N LEU A 656 -10.76 11.23 -13.22
CA LEU A 656 -10.98 11.09 -14.65
C LEU A 656 -10.22 9.87 -15.20
#